data_AF-A0A6L6Q512-F1
#
_entry.id   AF-A0A6L6Q512-F1
#
_cell.length_a   1.000
_cell.length_b   1.000
_cell.length_c   1.000
_cell.angle_alpha   90.00
_cell.angle_beta   90.00
_cell.angle_gamma   90.00
#
_symmetry.space_group_name_H-M   'P 1'
#
loop_
_entity.id
_entity.type
_entity.pdbx_description
1 polymer ?
#
loop_
_entity_poly.entity_id
_entity_poly.type
_entity_poly.pdbx_seq_one_letter_code
_entity_poly.pdbx_strand_id
1 'polypeptide(L)'
;MKKIITACMLATLAACGGGGSGSSSSSGTNTGTATETFRIAFSTASLNFDVVEGKTTPVTRTVTATSNTTTTKPVVFTADVSGPGILTPVAIESAGPLASNIVISADPSLKAGTYTGTIKLQACTSTACTESHPGSPQTVSYTITVRTPIKPSLADVALAASEGGSSTTVALGVTQPAGSGDVSYKVTYPAGQTTQWLKVARNTATGGLDLQAVATGLATGTYTADLELVAAQPELSAKVPVTFTVGTGVVIAETVNIDLGSATTPDMMKGDLTVSGANAGTWTAVSSQPWLKVDTASGTVGGKMSWHVDTTLAASLPNNVVSTANVTLTITGIPAKTIAFKLNKHLAQLRMADTYALRPGRSGTVVVYGTGLTAVDGQNVGIRVGTFAPSAFSARDNVLTMAMPALDAGTYDVTLSNASGMLVSKTTLKVADPQTYTYHAVPTTGDKASLVWDADGKALFVINAQKTIERYAAGATGTFTRTGTNALTNGVEAIGLTRDHSALIASSGANSFIKLGVADLSLLQTISAGTFTAQPDYQRNPLPVLGDNRIMISNYGMLDLDTAAVTPYAGAIPNGLAPFGIVAPNGATMLVPGAGNLPGPLTVYSVDGGKFSPMAPGTSANAFTTASASRDGFRWLQGKALGNAMTFNVYDAVETLQGAVRLPAGWTAVAGVINSDGSRVYVYATSGPGAPRIYVFNTANPVAAGAAYPILGQVPVTDRADCTGTFSLPSCVNNTAQMVISHDDNTLFIMGDRNLLVVPVPGTLSPALRMGGKGK
;
A
#
# COMPACT_ATOMS: atom_id res chain seq x y z
N MET A 1 -0.95 14.32 35.89
CA MET A 1 -0.22 14.47 37.17
C MET A 1 -0.76 15.69 37.92
N LYS A 2 -0.87 15.60 39.25
CA LYS A 2 -0.78 16.66 40.28
C LYS A 2 -0.71 18.18 39.86
N LYS A 3 -1.63 18.96 40.47
CA LYS A 3 -1.52 20.31 41.13
C LYS A 3 -2.19 21.55 40.48
N ILE A 4 -3.11 22.25 41.20
CA ILE A 4 -3.00 23.51 42.05
C ILE A 4 -2.78 24.78 41.17
N ILE A 5 -3.52 25.91 41.25
CA ILE A 5 -3.45 27.02 42.26
C ILE A 5 -4.71 27.92 42.29
N THR A 6 -5.02 28.45 43.48
CA THR A 6 -6.06 29.43 43.85
C THR A 6 -5.51 30.86 43.98
N ALA A 7 -6.31 31.88 43.60
CA ALA A 7 -6.17 33.33 43.90
C ALA A 7 -7.45 34.06 43.41
N CYS A 8 -7.77 35.34 43.68
CA CYS A 8 -7.81 36.21 44.89
C CYS A 8 -8.66 37.47 44.49
N MET A 9 -9.16 38.41 45.31
CA MET A 9 -9.15 38.73 46.75
C MET A 9 -10.42 39.57 47.10
N LEU A 10 -10.58 40.10 48.32
CA LEU A 10 -11.61 41.11 48.68
C LEU A 10 -11.09 42.55 48.58
N ALA A 11 -12.00 43.53 48.39
CA ALA A 11 -11.84 44.89 48.90
C ALA A 11 -13.20 45.50 49.26
N THR A 12 -13.28 46.17 50.40
CA THR A 12 -14.43 46.97 50.89
C THR A 12 -14.15 48.46 50.68
N LEU A 13 -15.18 49.31 50.76
CA LEU A 13 -15.09 50.61 51.47
C LEU A 13 -16.49 51.20 51.72
N ALA A 14 -16.59 52.11 52.69
CA ALA A 14 -17.81 52.82 53.08
C ALA A 14 -17.68 54.33 52.87
N ALA A 15 -18.80 55.07 52.82
CA ALA A 15 -18.82 56.53 52.95
C ALA A 15 -20.15 57.04 53.52
N CYS A 16 -20.09 58.16 54.25
CA CYS A 16 -21.21 58.87 54.88
C CYS A 16 -21.08 60.38 54.61
N GLY A 17 -22.20 61.10 54.56
CA GLY A 17 -22.29 62.55 54.39
C GLY A 17 -23.47 62.94 53.48
N GLY A 18 -24.19 64.06 53.67
CA GLY A 18 -24.05 65.12 54.67
C GLY A 18 -24.21 66.50 54.03
N GLY A 19 -25.26 67.26 54.38
CA GLY A 19 -25.48 68.63 53.90
C GLY A 19 -26.92 69.12 54.12
N GLY A 20 -27.11 70.40 54.49
CA GLY A 20 -28.44 70.96 54.76
C GLY A 20 -28.48 72.50 54.79
N SER A 21 -29.71 73.03 54.94
CA SER A 21 -30.08 74.44 55.14
C SER A 21 -31.59 74.48 55.46
N GLY A 22 -32.19 75.42 56.20
CA GLY A 22 -31.67 76.56 56.97
C GLY A 22 -32.72 77.69 57.07
N SER A 23 -33.14 78.08 58.28
CA SER A 23 -34.02 79.23 58.64
C SER A 23 -35.52 79.15 58.19
N SER A 24 -36.53 79.75 58.85
CA SER A 24 -36.60 80.58 60.06
C SER A 24 -37.99 80.58 60.75
N SER A 25 -38.00 80.49 62.08
CA SER A 25 -38.96 81.07 63.08
C SER A 25 -40.42 81.43 62.72
N SER A 26 -41.37 80.92 63.52
CA SER A 26 -42.21 81.78 64.38
C SER A 26 -42.64 81.05 65.67
N SER A 27 -42.84 81.80 66.74
CA SER A 27 -43.09 81.30 68.11
C SER A 27 -44.58 81.18 68.44
N GLY A 28 -44.97 80.09 69.11
CA GLY A 28 -46.32 79.92 69.67
C GLY A 28 -46.32 78.95 70.85
N THR A 29 -46.10 79.47 72.06
CA THR A 29 -46.21 78.71 73.31
C THR A 29 -47.61 78.17 73.54
N ASN A 30 -47.73 76.88 73.85
CA ASN A 30 -48.77 76.41 74.78
C ASN A 30 -48.31 75.16 75.54
N THR A 31 -48.45 75.22 76.85
CA THR A 31 -48.07 74.17 77.79
C THR A 31 -49.15 73.09 77.86
N GLY A 32 -48.79 71.84 77.55
CA GLY A 32 -49.68 70.69 77.74
C GLY A 32 -48.87 69.40 77.85
N THR A 33 -48.88 68.78 79.02
CA THR A 33 -48.16 67.53 79.31
C THR A 33 -48.83 66.38 78.57
N ALA A 34 -48.27 65.97 77.42
CA ALA A 34 -48.76 64.82 76.66
C ALA A 34 -48.04 63.54 77.12
N THR A 35 -48.81 62.56 77.58
CA THR A 35 -48.32 61.19 77.79
C THR A 35 -48.01 60.56 76.43
N GLU A 36 -46.73 60.49 76.06
CA GLU A 36 -46.25 59.80 74.85
C GLU A 36 -46.78 58.36 74.83
N THR A 37 -47.62 58.05 73.84
CA THR A 37 -48.20 56.73 73.64
C THR A 37 -47.51 56.03 72.46
N PHE A 38 -47.34 54.71 72.59
CA PHE A 38 -46.73 53.88 71.54
C PHE A 38 -47.47 54.05 70.21
N ARG A 39 -46.74 54.36 69.14
CA ARG A 39 -47.26 54.63 67.80
C ARG A 39 -46.39 54.01 66.72
N ILE A 40 -47.05 53.47 65.68
CA ILE A 40 -46.42 52.96 64.46
C ILE A 40 -46.48 54.02 63.35
N ALA A 41 -45.44 54.08 62.51
CA ALA A 41 -45.43 54.81 61.25
C ALA A 41 -44.92 53.91 60.12
N PHE A 42 -45.47 54.04 58.91
CA PHE A 42 -45.04 53.29 57.72
C PHE A 42 -44.30 54.22 56.76
N SER A 43 -43.25 53.70 56.10
CA SER A 43 -42.29 54.52 55.32
C SER A 43 -42.84 55.17 54.05
N THR A 44 -44.01 54.76 53.55
CA THR A 44 -44.66 55.37 52.37
C THR A 44 -46.17 55.21 52.42
N ALA A 45 -46.88 56.11 51.74
CA ALA A 45 -48.32 56.01 51.46
C ALA A 45 -48.64 55.47 50.05
N SER A 46 -47.64 55.30 49.19
CA SER A 46 -47.82 54.77 47.82
C SER A 46 -46.64 53.91 47.33
N LEU A 47 -46.93 52.96 46.44
CA LEU A 47 -45.96 52.08 45.79
C LEU A 47 -46.14 52.07 44.27
N ASN A 48 -45.03 52.15 43.53
CA ASN A 48 -45.01 52.02 42.08
C ASN A 48 -44.13 50.84 41.66
N PHE A 49 -44.71 49.97 40.84
CA PHE A 49 -44.05 48.84 40.19
C PHE A 49 -44.05 49.10 38.68
N ASP A 50 -42.89 48.96 38.06
CA ASP A 50 -42.73 48.87 36.61
C ASP A 50 -42.21 47.47 36.31
N VAL A 51 -42.97 46.70 35.54
CA VAL A 51 -42.71 45.29 35.25
C VAL A 51 -42.91 45.03 33.76
N VAL A 52 -42.28 43.99 33.23
CA VAL A 52 -42.42 43.59 31.82
C VAL A 52 -43.19 42.28 31.75
N GLU A 53 -44.21 42.21 30.89
CA GLU A 53 -45.05 41.02 30.74
C GLU A 53 -44.19 39.78 30.43
N GLY A 54 -44.40 38.70 31.20
CA GLY A 54 -43.71 37.42 30.98
C GLY A 54 -42.30 37.31 31.59
N LYS A 55 -41.83 38.30 32.36
CA LYS A 55 -40.65 38.10 33.23
C LYS A 55 -41.07 37.24 34.44
N THR A 56 -40.32 36.18 34.71
CA THR A 56 -40.63 35.21 35.78
C THR A 56 -40.18 35.63 37.17
N THR A 57 -39.34 36.67 37.29
CA THR A 57 -38.86 37.20 38.58
C THR A 57 -39.82 38.27 39.11
N PRO A 58 -40.45 38.09 40.28
CA PRO A 58 -41.30 39.11 40.90
C PRO A 58 -40.51 40.39 41.19
N VAL A 59 -41.08 41.55 40.85
CA VAL A 59 -40.51 42.85 41.25
C VAL A 59 -41.03 43.22 42.63
N THR A 60 -40.12 43.44 43.57
CA THR A 60 -40.44 43.69 44.98
C THR A 60 -40.26 45.16 45.39
N ARG A 61 -40.99 45.57 46.41
CA ARG A 61 -40.89 46.86 47.11
C ARG A 61 -41.08 46.61 48.61
N THR A 62 -40.34 47.33 49.43
CA THR A 62 -40.39 47.18 50.89
C THR A 62 -41.01 48.42 51.54
N VAL A 63 -42.01 48.21 52.38
CA VAL A 63 -42.54 49.24 53.29
C VAL A 63 -42.02 48.93 54.70
N THR A 64 -41.29 49.86 55.30
CA THR A 64 -40.78 49.68 56.66
C THR A 64 -41.77 50.29 57.64
N ALA A 65 -42.23 49.49 58.60
CA ALA A 65 -43.02 49.93 59.74
C ALA A 65 -42.09 50.14 60.94
N THR A 66 -42.17 51.30 61.59
CA THR A 66 -41.29 51.70 62.71
C THR A 66 -42.11 52.17 63.90
N SER A 67 -41.73 51.80 65.12
CA SER A 67 -42.33 52.31 66.37
C SER A 67 -41.51 53.44 66.99
N ASN A 68 -42.18 54.40 67.65
CA ASN A 68 -41.51 55.49 68.38
C ASN A 68 -40.85 55.04 69.70
N THR A 69 -41.30 53.92 70.28
CA THR A 69 -40.79 53.35 71.54
C THR A 69 -41.12 51.84 71.60
N THR A 70 -40.77 51.17 72.71
CA THR A 70 -41.17 49.78 72.99
C THR A 70 -42.57 49.69 73.60
N THR A 71 -43.19 48.50 73.55
CA THR A 71 -44.51 48.24 74.15
C THR A 71 -44.54 46.87 74.82
N THR A 72 -45.40 46.70 75.83
CA THR A 72 -45.64 45.42 76.52
C THR A 72 -46.75 44.60 75.86
N LYS A 73 -47.56 45.19 74.96
CA LYS A 73 -48.51 44.45 74.12
C LYS A 73 -47.77 43.90 72.89
N PRO A 74 -48.08 42.67 72.40
CA PRO A 74 -47.51 42.16 71.15
C PRO A 74 -47.72 43.13 69.98
N VAL A 75 -46.80 43.12 69.01
CA VAL A 75 -46.94 43.84 67.74
C VAL A 75 -46.92 42.81 66.62
N VAL A 76 -48.09 42.52 66.07
CA VAL A 76 -48.25 41.59 64.93
C VAL A 76 -48.61 42.41 63.71
N PHE A 77 -47.77 42.39 62.68
CA PHE A 77 -48.10 43.05 61.42
C PHE A 77 -48.99 42.14 60.56
N THR A 78 -49.99 42.72 59.91
CA THR A 78 -50.76 42.09 58.85
C THR A 78 -50.90 43.04 57.66
N ALA A 79 -51.08 42.50 56.47
CA ALA A 79 -51.29 43.26 55.25
C ALA A 79 -52.45 42.63 54.48
N ASP A 80 -53.53 43.38 54.34
CA ASP A 80 -54.71 42.97 53.58
C ASP A 80 -54.68 43.69 52.21
N VAL A 81 -54.74 42.92 51.12
CA VAL A 81 -54.54 43.41 49.76
C VAL A 81 -55.89 43.54 49.07
N SER A 82 -56.31 44.78 48.79
CA SER A 82 -57.53 45.09 48.06
C SER A 82 -57.19 45.57 46.65
N GLY A 83 -57.21 44.65 45.69
CA GLY A 83 -56.94 44.89 44.28
C GLY A 83 -56.10 43.78 43.63
N PRO A 84 -56.03 43.71 42.29
CA PRO A 84 -55.30 42.68 41.56
C PRO A 84 -53.79 42.95 41.45
N GLY A 85 -52.99 41.88 41.43
CA GLY A 85 -51.61 41.89 40.94
C GLY A 85 -50.50 42.00 41.98
N ILE A 86 -50.83 41.96 43.27
CA ILE A 86 -49.84 41.76 44.35
C ILE A 86 -49.93 40.31 44.82
N LEU A 87 -48.78 39.65 44.98
CA LEU A 87 -48.70 38.29 45.51
C LEU A 87 -49.08 38.26 47.00
N THR A 88 -49.93 37.30 47.38
CA THR A 88 -50.34 37.05 48.76
C THR A 88 -49.95 35.62 49.20
N PRO A 89 -49.62 35.40 50.49
CA PRO A 89 -49.49 36.39 51.55
C PRO A 89 -48.28 37.32 51.36
N VAL A 90 -48.41 38.56 51.83
CA VAL A 90 -47.31 39.54 51.83
C VAL A 90 -46.27 39.11 52.88
N ALA A 91 -44.99 39.14 52.52
CA ALA A 91 -43.92 38.72 53.42
C ALA A 91 -43.60 39.82 54.46
N ILE A 92 -43.37 39.40 55.71
CA ILE A 92 -43.06 40.28 56.83
C ILE A 92 -41.77 39.79 57.48
N GLU A 93 -40.78 40.66 57.51
CA GLU A 93 -39.42 40.39 57.99
C GLU A 93 -39.08 41.31 59.16
N SER A 94 -38.39 40.80 60.18
CA SER A 94 -37.91 41.66 61.28
C SER A 94 -36.76 42.54 60.79
N ALA A 95 -36.87 43.85 61.03
CA ALA A 95 -35.85 44.84 60.68
C ALA A 95 -35.13 45.43 61.90
N GLY A 96 -35.42 44.91 63.10
CA GLY A 96 -34.86 45.35 64.38
C GLY A 96 -35.91 45.35 65.50
N PRO A 97 -35.53 45.68 66.75
CA PRO A 97 -36.44 45.66 67.90
C PRO A 97 -37.56 46.70 67.86
N LEU A 98 -37.47 47.69 66.96
CA LEU A 98 -38.46 48.77 66.77
C LEU A 98 -38.93 48.88 65.31
N ALA A 99 -38.59 47.92 64.43
CA ALA A 99 -38.89 48.01 63.01
C ALA A 99 -39.18 46.66 62.35
N SER A 100 -40.01 46.65 61.31
CA SER A 100 -40.27 45.47 60.46
C SER A 100 -40.43 45.88 59.01
N ASN A 101 -39.92 45.05 58.11
CA ASN A 101 -39.99 45.22 56.67
C ASN A 101 -41.17 44.40 56.12
N ILE A 102 -42.05 45.06 55.38
CA ILE A 102 -43.21 44.45 54.73
C ILE A 102 -42.87 44.41 53.23
N VAL A 103 -42.52 43.21 52.74
CA VAL A 103 -42.02 42.98 51.40
C VAL A 103 -43.18 42.61 50.48
N ILE A 104 -43.49 43.52 49.58
CA ILE A 104 -44.65 43.48 48.67
C ILE A 104 -44.14 43.21 47.27
N SER A 105 -44.66 42.16 46.64
CA SER A 105 -44.20 41.65 45.34
C SER A 105 -45.32 41.74 44.31
N ALA A 106 -45.03 42.32 43.14
CA ALA A 106 -45.93 42.24 41.99
C ALA A 106 -45.96 40.81 41.43
N ASP A 107 -47.15 40.37 41.00
CA ASP A 107 -47.37 39.07 40.38
C ASP A 107 -46.72 39.01 38.98
N PRO A 108 -45.76 38.09 38.73
CA PRO A 108 -45.08 37.97 37.44
C PRO A 108 -45.98 37.44 36.31
N SER A 109 -47.18 36.92 36.61
CA SER A 109 -48.13 36.39 35.63
C SER A 109 -49.01 37.45 34.96
N LEU A 110 -48.97 38.70 35.43
CA LEU A 110 -49.79 39.81 34.94
C LEU A 110 -49.61 40.07 33.43
N LYS A 111 -50.70 40.48 32.79
CA LYS A 111 -50.72 40.88 31.38
C LYS A 111 -50.40 42.36 31.22
N ALA A 112 -50.03 42.78 30.02
CA ALA A 112 -49.79 44.19 29.74
C ALA A 112 -51.01 45.06 30.13
N GLY A 113 -50.77 46.16 30.84
CA GLY A 113 -51.83 47.00 31.41
C GLY A 113 -51.39 47.73 32.68
N THR A 114 -52.32 48.47 33.27
CA THR A 114 -52.13 49.16 34.55
C THR A 114 -53.06 48.56 35.60
N TYR A 115 -52.49 48.07 36.70
CA TYR A 115 -53.25 47.52 37.82
C TYR A 115 -53.08 48.43 39.03
N THR A 116 -54.21 48.82 39.64
CA THR A 116 -54.23 49.71 40.80
C THR A 116 -55.00 49.06 41.94
N GLY A 117 -54.53 49.27 43.16
CA GLY A 117 -55.23 48.82 44.36
C GLY A 117 -54.71 49.51 45.61
N THR A 118 -55.09 48.95 46.74
CA THR A 118 -54.64 49.40 48.06
C THR A 118 -54.21 48.22 48.91
N ILE A 119 -53.26 48.45 49.81
CA ILE A 119 -52.83 47.50 50.82
C ILE A 119 -53.08 48.16 52.17
N LYS A 120 -53.95 47.55 52.97
CA LYS A 120 -54.25 47.97 54.33
C LYS A 120 -53.23 47.31 55.25
N LEU A 121 -52.22 48.07 55.64
CA LEU A 121 -51.19 47.64 56.59
C LEU A 121 -51.70 47.87 58.00
N GLN A 122 -51.67 46.82 58.82
CA GLN A 122 -52.10 46.87 60.21
C GLN A 122 -50.98 46.41 61.13
N ALA A 123 -50.82 47.10 62.25
CA ALA A 123 -50.02 46.69 63.39
C ALA A 123 -50.97 46.39 64.54
N CYS A 124 -51.15 45.12 64.84
CA CYS A 124 -52.19 44.59 65.71
C CYS A 124 -51.63 44.24 67.10
N THR A 125 -52.46 44.30 68.14
CA THR A 125 -52.09 43.87 69.50
C THR A 125 -52.12 42.35 69.69
N SER A 126 -52.72 41.62 68.74
CA SER A 126 -52.83 40.16 68.70
C SER A 126 -52.96 39.65 67.27
N THR A 127 -52.79 38.35 67.05
CA THR A 127 -52.95 37.69 65.74
C THR A 127 -54.38 37.74 65.18
N ALA A 128 -55.39 37.93 66.03
CA ALA A 128 -56.79 38.11 65.61
C ALA A 128 -57.12 39.54 65.12
N CYS A 129 -56.19 40.49 65.30
CA CYS A 129 -56.29 41.89 64.89
C CYS A 129 -57.61 42.64 65.21
N THR A 130 -58.20 42.35 66.36
CA THR A 130 -59.40 43.07 66.86
C THR A 130 -59.08 44.48 67.35
N GLU A 131 -57.85 44.75 67.81
CA GLU A 131 -57.34 46.07 68.16
C GLU A 131 -56.05 46.37 67.36
N SER A 132 -55.95 47.59 66.81
CA SER A 132 -54.74 48.13 66.20
C SER A 132 -53.99 49.05 67.17
N HIS A 133 -52.66 49.07 67.07
CA HIS A 133 -51.84 50.08 67.74
C HIS A 133 -52.05 51.47 67.12
N PRO A 134 -51.87 52.57 67.87
CA PRO A 134 -51.94 53.93 67.32
C PRO A 134 -51.04 54.11 66.09
N GLY A 135 -51.54 54.82 65.07
CA GLY A 135 -50.87 54.92 63.76
C GLY A 135 -51.15 53.76 62.80
N SER A 136 -51.93 52.76 63.23
CA SER A 136 -52.49 51.69 62.40
C SER A 136 -54.03 51.69 62.50
N PRO A 137 -54.78 51.31 61.45
CA PRO A 137 -54.31 50.87 60.13
C PRO A 137 -53.85 52.03 59.25
N GLN A 138 -52.90 51.79 58.35
CA GLN A 138 -52.53 52.70 57.25
C GLN A 138 -52.84 52.04 55.90
N THR A 139 -53.52 52.77 55.03
CA THR A 139 -53.75 52.35 53.65
C THR A 139 -52.63 52.87 52.76
N VAL A 140 -51.97 51.97 52.03
CA VAL A 140 -50.94 52.27 51.03
C VAL A 140 -51.52 52.01 49.66
N SER A 141 -51.57 53.00 48.77
CA SER A 141 -51.99 52.79 47.38
C SER A 141 -50.87 52.13 46.56
N TYR A 142 -51.21 51.36 45.53
CA TYR A 142 -50.22 50.87 44.59
C TYR A 142 -50.66 51.00 43.14
N THR A 143 -49.68 51.18 42.26
CA THR A 143 -49.81 51.10 40.81
C THR A 143 -48.76 50.14 40.26
N ILE A 144 -49.20 49.17 39.45
CA ILE A 144 -48.33 48.27 38.68
C ILE A 144 -48.54 48.59 37.21
N THR A 145 -47.50 49.09 36.56
CA THR A 145 -47.46 49.26 35.11
C THR A 145 -46.77 48.03 34.51
N VAL A 146 -47.50 47.26 33.72
CA VAL A 146 -46.98 46.10 32.99
C VAL A 146 -46.74 46.50 31.54
N ARG A 147 -45.47 46.67 31.16
CA ARG A 147 -45.05 46.98 29.79
C ARG A 147 -45.10 45.74 28.91
N THR A 148 -45.65 45.89 27.71
CA THR A 148 -45.61 44.86 26.67
C THR A 148 -44.18 44.75 26.11
N PRO A 149 -43.56 43.55 26.05
CA PRO A 149 -42.35 43.33 25.27
C PRO A 149 -42.66 43.16 23.78
N ILE A 150 -41.64 43.18 22.92
CA ILE A 150 -41.78 42.68 21.55
C ILE A 150 -42.04 41.16 21.61
N LYS A 151 -43.01 40.67 20.83
CA LYS A 151 -43.34 39.23 20.75
C LYS A 151 -43.25 38.73 19.30
N PRO A 152 -42.29 37.84 18.98
CA PRO A 152 -42.28 37.15 17.69
C PRO A 152 -43.42 36.14 17.59
N SER A 153 -43.89 35.85 16.37
CA SER A 153 -44.90 34.82 16.10
C SER A 153 -44.38 33.38 16.21
N LEU A 154 -43.05 33.22 16.19
CA LEU A 154 -42.34 31.94 16.30
C LEU A 154 -41.28 32.06 17.40
N ALA A 155 -41.14 31.03 18.23
CA ALA A 155 -40.12 30.98 19.29
C ALA A 155 -38.72 30.69 18.72
N ASP A 156 -38.66 29.89 17.67
CA ASP A 156 -37.47 29.49 16.91
C ASP A 156 -37.80 29.37 15.42
N VAL A 157 -36.79 29.35 14.56
CA VAL A 157 -36.94 29.22 13.11
C VAL A 157 -35.96 28.18 12.56
N ALA A 158 -36.49 27.15 11.90
CA ALA A 158 -35.70 26.15 11.18
C ALA A 158 -35.75 26.39 9.67
N LEU A 159 -34.58 26.47 9.04
CA LEU A 159 -34.41 26.65 7.59
C LEU A 159 -33.59 25.49 7.03
N ALA A 160 -33.81 25.15 5.76
CA ALA A 160 -33.03 24.12 5.07
C ALA A 160 -32.81 24.49 3.60
N ALA A 161 -31.64 24.11 3.07
CA ALA A 161 -31.28 24.23 1.65
C ALA A 161 -30.19 23.21 1.32
N SER A 162 -29.91 22.98 0.03
CA SER A 162 -28.70 22.25 -0.40
C SER A 162 -27.53 23.22 -0.62
N GLU A 163 -26.27 22.76 -0.54
CA GLU A 163 -25.07 23.60 -0.77
C GLU A 163 -25.22 24.47 -2.05
N GLY A 164 -24.89 25.76 -1.94
CA GLY A 164 -25.07 26.75 -3.02
C GLY A 164 -26.48 27.32 -3.19
N GLY A 165 -27.51 26.67 -2.65
CA GLY A 165 -28.91 27.06 -2.79
C GLY A 165 -29.38 28.13 -1.79
N SER A 166 -30.69 28.37 -1.76
CA SER A 166 -31.36 29.21 -0.75
C SER A 166 -32.56 28.48 -0.17
N SER A 167 -32.92 28.77 1.08
CA SER A 167 -34.12 28.19 1.70
C SER A 167 -35.39 28.81 1.14
N THR A 168 -36.52 28.17 1.41
CA THR A 168 -37.82 28.86 1.40
C THR A 168 -37.79 30.04 2.37
N THR A 169 -38.51 31.10 2.04
CA THR A 169 -38.67 32.27 2.91
C THR A 169 -39.70 31.95 4.01
N VAL A 170 -39.35 32.25 5.26
CA VAL A 170 -40.25 32.13 6.42
C VAL A 170 -40.62 33.53 6.90
N ALA A 171 -41.92 33.83 6.93
CA ALA A 171 -42.43 35.08 7.47
C ALA A 171 -42.53 35.01 9.01
N LEU A 172 -41.77 35.87 9.69
CA LEU A 172 -41.81 36.08 11.13
C LEU A 172 -42.70 37.29 11.44
N GLY A 173 -43.91 37.05 11.92
CA GLY A 173 -44.76 38.10 12.46
C GLY A 173 -44.16 38.68 13.75
N VAL A 174 -44.32 39.98 13.97
CA VAL A 174 -43.80 40.66 15.16
C VAL A 174 -44.88 41.56 15.74
N THR A 175 -45.32 41.24 16.95
CA THR A 175 -46.23 42.09 17.73
C THR A 175 -45.40 43.05 18.57
N GLN A 176 -45.59 44.36 18.39
CA GLN A 176 -44.88 45.41 19.12
C GLN A 176 -45.84 46.18 20.07
N PRO A 177 -45.31 46.96 21.03
CA PRO A 177 -46.11 47.86 21.87
C PRO A 177 -46.80 48.97 21.07
N ALA A 178 -47.98 49.42 21.51
CA ALA A 178 -48.67 50.52 20.85
C ALA A 178 -47.82 51.80 20.83
N GLY A 179 -47.67 52.42 19.65
CA GLY A 179 -46.86 53.62 19.46
C GLY A 179 -45.36 53.39 19.24
N SER A 180 -44.86 52.15 19.23
CA SER A 180 -43.51 51.88 18.74
C SER A 180 -43.46 51.99 17.21
N GLY A 181 -42.37 52.54 16.68
CA GLY A 181 -42.07 52.52 15.24
C GLY A 181 -41.61 51.15 14.75
N ASP A 182 -41.15 51.12 13.50
CA ASP A 182 -40.73 49.92 12.79
C ASP A 182 -39.86 48.93 13.59
N VAL A 183 -40.05 47.63 13.33
CA VAL A 183 -39.21 46.56 13.86
C VAL A 183 -37.74 46.79 13.47
N SER A 184 -36.90 46.98 14.49
CA SER A 184 -35.44 46.95 14.39
C SER A 184 -34.93 45.56 14.75
N TYR A 185 -33.87 45.09 14.09
CA TYR A 185 -33.31 43.76 14.34
C TYR A 185 -31.78 43.74 14.27
N LYS A 186 -31.19 42.71 14.88
CA LYS A 186 -29.76 42.41 14.82
C LYS A 186 -29.57 40.90 14.73
N VAL A 187 -28.71 40.44 13.81
CA VAL A 187 -28.32 39.02 13.72
C VAL A 187 -26.97 38.84 14.39
N THR A 188 -26.86 37.88 15.30
CA THR A 188 -25.62 37.50 15.97
C THR A 188 -25.29 36.04 15.67
N TYR A 189 -24.07 35.77 15.22
CA TYR A 189 -23.59 34.42 14.92
C TYR A 189 -22.66 33.93 16.05
N PRO A 190 -22.68 32.64 16.43
CA PRO A 190 -21.73 32.07 17.39
C PRO A 190 -20.28 32.22 16.91
N ALA A 191 -19.36 32.42 17.85
CA ALA A 191 -17.93 32.51 17.56
C ALA A 191 -17.43 31.23 16.86
N GLY A 192 -16.72 31.39 15.75
CA GLY A 192 -16.17 30.28 14.95
C GLY A 192 -17.11 29.70 13.88
N GLN A 193 -18.36 30.15 13.77
CA GLN A 193 -19.24 29.79 12.64
C GLN A 193 -19.15 30.79 11.48
N THR A 194 -19.49 30.31 10.27
CA THR A 194 -19.65 31.18 9.09
C THR A 194 -20.79 32.17 9.32
N THR A 195 -20.58 33.43 8.92
CA THR A 195 -21.53 34.53 9.13
C THR A 195 -22.27 34.90 7.84
N GLN A 196 -23.28 35.76 7.94
CA GLN A 196 -24.02 36.37 6.82
C GLN A 196 -24.85 35.41 5.94
N TRP A 197 -25.04 34.14 6.34
CA TRP A 197 -25.92 33.21 5.62
C TRP A 197 -27.41 33.51 5.81
N LEU A 198 -27.81 34.18 6.91
CA LEU A 198 -29.19 34.58 7.15
C LEU A 198 -29.47 35.96 6.54
N LYS A 199 -30.30 35.99 5.49
CA LYS A 199 -30.93 37.20 4.97
C LYS A 199 -32.20 37.50 5.75
N VAL A 200 -32.36 38.76 6.11
CA VAL A 200 -33.54 39.30 6.79
C VAL A 200 -34.03 40.49 5.98
N ALA A 201 -35.28 40.44 5.53
CA ALA A 201 -35.95 41.55 4.85
C ALA A 201 -37.15 42.00 5.68
N ARG A 202 -37.62 43.24 5.49
CA ARG A 202 -38.87 43.70 6.10
C ARG A 202 -40.06 43.26 5.26
N ASN A 203 -41.05 42.62 5.87
CA ASN A 203 -42.31 42.32 5.23
C ASN A 203 -43.26 43.53 5.38
N THR A 204 -43.38 44.34 4.32
CA THR A 204 -44.19 45.57 4.35
C THR A 204 -45.70 45.31 4.37
N ALA A 205 -46.16 44.09 4.09
CA ALA A 205 -47.57 43.73 4.13
C ALA A 205 -48.04 43.29 5.54
N THR A 206 -47.14 42.71 6.35
CA THR A 206 -47.46 42.21 7.71
C THR A 206 -46.84 43.03 8.84
N GLY A 207 -45.89 43.93 8.52
CA GLY A 207 -45.08 44.65 9.51
C GLY A 207 -43.98 43.78 10.15
N GLY A 208 -43.88 42.51 9.77
CA GLY A 208 -42.90 41.55 10.29
C GLY A 208 -41.59 41.52 9.49
N LEU A 209 -40.88 40.40 9.62
CA LEU A 209 -39.61 40.12 8.93
C LEU A 209 -39.74 38.87 8.07
N ASP A 210 -39.17 38.90 6.87
CA ASP A 210 -39.01 37.73 6.01
C ASP A 210 -37.59 37.18 6.15
N LEU A 211 -37.48 35.90 6.52
CA LEU A 211 -36.22 35.21 6.81
C LEU A 211 -35.89 34.19 5.71
N GLN A 212 -34.69 34.27 5.14
CA GLN A 212 -34.20 33.30 4.17
C GLN A 212 -32.72 32.99 4.43
N ALA A 213 -32.35 31.72 4.42
CA ALA A 213 -30.96 31.29 4.51
C ALA A 213 -30.36 31.02 3.13
N VAL A 214 -29.07 31.29 2.97
CA VAL A 214 -28.32 31.13 1.71
C VAL A 214 -27.08 30.26 1.96
N ALA A 215 -26.97 29.15 1.22
CA ALA A 215 -25.91 28.15 1.36
C ALA A 215 -24.70 28.38 0.43
N THR A 216 -24.58 29.56 -0.19
CA THR A 216 -23.46 29.88 -1.09
C THR A 216 -22.13 29.82 -0.35
N GLY A 217 -21.25 28.90 -0.75
CA GLY A 217 -19.95 28.66 -0.10
C GLY A 217 -20.03 27.93 1.24
N LEU A 218 -21.23 27.52 1.70
CA LEU A 218 -21.37 26.68 2.88
C LEU A 218 -21.22 25.20 2.52
N ALA A 219 -20.55 24.45 3.39
CA ALA A 219 -20.49 23.00 3.33
C ALA A 219 -21.74 22.39 3.98
N THR A 220 -21.95 21.10 3.78
CA THR A 220 -23.00 20.35 4.49
C THR A 220 -22.82 20.41 6.00
N GLY A 221 -23.89 20.67 6.74
CA GLY A 221 -23.86 20.78 8.20
C GLY A 221 -24.97 21.67 8.76
N THR A 222 -24.89 21.95 10.06
CA THR A 222 -25.86 22.79 10.77
C THR A 222 -25.20 24.10 11.20
N TYR A 223 -25.84 25.21 10.87
CA TYR A 223 -25.43 26.58 11.22
C TYR A 223 -26.47 27.21 12.12
N THR A 224 -26.05 28.08 13.05
CA THR A 224 -26.96 28.74 14.00
C THR A 224 -26.70 30.24 14.12
N ALA A 225 -27.77 31.00 14.38
CA ALA A 225 -27.73 32.45 14.60
C ALA A 225 -28.85 32.88 15.57
N ASP A 226 -28.57 33.88 16.40
CA ASP A 226 -29.59 34.58 17.20
C ASP A 226 -30.11 35.78 16.39
N LEU A 227 -31.41 35.79 16.08
CA LEU A 227 -32.11 37.00 15.62
C LEU A 227 -32.66 37.75 16.84
N GLU A 228 -32.05 38.89 17.16
CA GLU A 228 -32.48 39.78 18.23
C GLU A 228 -33.42 40.87 17.64
N LEU A 229 -34.68 40.88 18.09
CA LEU A 229 -35.65 41.93 17.81
C LEU A 229 -35.45 43.05 18.84
N VAL A 230 -34.98 44.20 18.37
CA VAL A 230 -34.46 45.28 19.21
C VAL A 230 -35.58 46.27 19.54
N ALA A 231 -35.89 46.39 20.83
CA ALA A 231 -36.71 47.47 21.37
C ALA A 231 -35.84 48.67 21.79
N ALA A 232 -36.46 49.85 21.89
CA ALA A 232 -35.78 51.06 22.40
C ALA A 232 -35.29 50.93 23.85
N GLN A 233 -35.91 50.04 24.63
CA GLN A 233 -35.48 49.66 25.98
C GLN A 233 -35.07 48.17 25.96
N PRO A 234 -33.80 47.81 26.25
CA PRO A 234 -33.28 46.46 26.02
C PRO A 234 -34.04 45.33 26.72
N GLU A 235 -34.68 45.61 27.86
CA GLU A 235 -35.46 44.62 28.61
C GLU A 235 -36.75 44.16 27.91
N LEU A 236 -37.22 44.92 26.90
CA LEU A 236 -38.38 44.66 26.05
C LEU A 236 -38.02 43.95 24.72
N SER A 237 -36.72 43.79 24.42
CA SER A 237 -36.23 43.06 23.25
C SER A 237 -36.51 41.56 23.35
N ALA A 238 -36.62 40.89 22.20
CA ALA A 238 -36.83 39.44 22.11
C ALA A 238 -35.72 38.77 21.29
N LYS A 239 -35.46 37.49 21.55
CA LYS A 239 -34.53 36.67 20.75
C LYS A 239 -35.26 35.50 20.12
N VAL A 240 -34.96 35.23 18.87
CA VAL A 240 -35.43 34.09 18.08
C VAL A 240 -34.20 33.31 17.60
N PRO A 241 -33.92 32.11 18.12
CA PRO A 241 -32.88 31.25 17.58
C PRO A 241 -33.24 30.78 16.17
N VAL A 242 -32.29 30.88 15.25
CA VAL A 242 -32.42 30.43 13.86
C VAL A 242 -31.42 29.30 13.60
N THR A 243 -31.91 28.16 13.14
CA THR A 243 -31.11 27.00 12.76
C THR A 243 -31.21 26.78 11.25
N PHE A 244 -30.07 26.57 10.58
CA PHE A 244 -30.01 26.31 9.15
C PHE A 244 -29.26 25.01 8.85
N THR A 245 -29.97 24.06 8.25
CA THR A 245 -29.41 22.78 7.82
C THR A 245 -29.05 22.82 6.33
N VAL A 246 -27.76 22.68 6.01
CA VAL A 246 -27.26 22.58 4.64
C VAL A 246 -27.08 21.10 4.28
N GLY A 247 -27.91 20.62 3.34
CA GLY A 247 -27.78 19.30 2.73
C GLY A 247 -26.84 19.29 1.51
N THR A 248 -26.46 18.12 1.02
CA THR A 248 -25.53 17.96 -0.10
C THR A 248 -26.03 18.65 -1.37
N GLY A 249 -25.22 19.55 -1.96
CA GLY A 249 -25.58 20.26 -3.19
C GLY A 249 -25.31 19.47 -4.46
N VAL A 250 -24.27 18.63 -4.45
CA VAL A 250 -23.79 17.86 -5.60
C VAL A 250 -23.45 16.43 -5.18
N VAL A 251 -23.95 15.47 -5.96
CA VAL A 251 -23.69 14.03 -5.79
C VAL A 251 -22.84 13.55 -6.97
N ILE A 252 -21.67 13.04 -6.63
CA ILE A 252 -20.70 12.40 -7.54
C ILE A 252 -19.95 11.32 -6.76
N ALA A 253 -19.39 10.33 -7.46
CA ALA A 253 -18.57 9.30 -6.82
C ALA A 253 -17.35 9.91 -6.11
N GLU A 254 -17.11 9.52 -4.86
CA GLU A 254 -15.94 9.97 -4.08
C GLU A 254 -14.66 9.19 -4.44
N THR A 255 -14.80 8.00 -5.02
CA THR A 255 -13.68 7.15 -5.44
C THR A 255 -14.00 6.40 -6.72
N VAL A 256 -13.01 6.30 -7.60
CA VAL A 256 -13.01 5.44 -8.80
C VAL A 256 -11.83 4.48 -8.70
N ASN A 257 -12.08 3.18 -8.80
CA ASN A 257 -11.02 2.17 -8.86
C ASN A 257 -10.82 1.75 -10.33
N ILE A 258 -9.56 1.61 -10.75
CA ILE A 258 -9.17 1.21 -12.10
C ILE A 258 -8.16 0.06 -11.97
N ASP A 259 -8.50 -1.09 -12.55
CA ASP A 259 -7.66 -2.29 -12.52
C ASP A 259 -6.88 -2.43 -13.83
N LEU A 260 -5.55 -2.28 -13.74
CA LEU A 260 -4.63 -2.33 -14.89
C LEU A 260 -3.80 -3.63 -14.84
N GLY A 261 -4.33 -4.64 -15.52
CA GLY A 261 -3.74 -5.96 -15.70
C GLY A 261 -3.61 -6.35 -17.19
N SER A 262 -3.24 -7.60 -17.43
CA SER A 262 -2.99 -8.13 -18.79
C SER A 262 -4.25 -8.18 -19.67
N ALA A 263 -5.42 -8.38 -19.09
CA ALA A 263 -6.72 -8.43 -19.78
C ALA A 263 -7.36 -7.04 -20.01
N THR A 264 -6.78 -5.97 -19.45
CA THR A 264 -7.35 -4.62 -19.53
C THR A 264 -7.38 -4.11 -20.97
N THR A 265 -8.58 -3.80 -21.48
CA THR A 265 -8.80 -3.25 -22.83
C THR A 265 -8.77 -1.71 -22.83
N PRO A 266 -8.72 -1.03 -24.00
CA PRO A 266 -8.73 0.43 -24.05
C PRO A 266 -10.01 1.05 -23.45
N ASP A 267 -11.14 0.35 -23.54
CA ASP A 267 -12.42 0.82 -22.99
C ASP A 267 -12.49 0.75 -21.46
N MET A 268 -11.72 -0.14 -20.82
CA MET A 268 -11.59 -0.21 -19.36
C MET A 268 -10.73 0.92 -18.76
N MET A 269 -9.99 1.66 -19.60
CA MET A 269 -9.07 2.72 -19.19
C MET A 269 -9.66 4.13 -19.33
N LYS A 270 -10.97 4.24 -19.57
CA LYS A 270 -11.72 5.49 -19.66
C LYS A 270 -13.10 5.35 -19.03
N GLY A 271 -13.76 6.46 -18.73
CA GLY A 271 -15.12 6.45 -18.23
C GLY A 271 -15.73 7.83 -18.11
N ASP A 272 -17.00 7.86 -17.69
CA ASP A 272 -17.76 9.07 -17.40
C ASP A 272 -18.16 9.08 -15.93
N LEU A 273 -18.12 10.26 -15.29
CA LEU A 273 -18.83 10.52 -14.05
C LEU A 273 -19.89 11.60 -14.28
N THR A 274 -21.15 11.33 -13.94
CA THR A 274 -22.21 12.35 -13.99
C THR A 274 -22.08 13.28 -12.79
N VAL A 275 -21.95 14.59 -13.03
CA VAL A 275 -21.94 15.62 -11.99
C VAL A 275 -23.39 16.00 -11.68
N SER A 276 -24.06 15.24 -10.81
CA SER A 276 -25.47 15.49 -10.45
C SER A 276 -25.60 16.44 -9.25
N GLY A 277 -26.72 17.16 -9.12
CA GLY A 277 -26.91 18.08 -8.00
C GLY A 277 -28.28 18.74 -7.97
N ALA A 278 -28.62 19.34 -6.83
CA ALA A 278 -29.92 19.98 -6.59
C ALA A 278 -30.02 21.40 -7.19
N ASN A 279 -28.87 22.07 -7.37
CA ASN A 279 -28.79 23.43 -7.88
C ASN A 279 -28.16 23.44 -9.29
N ALA A 280 -28.70 24.26 -10.19
CA ALA A 280 -28.07 24.52 -11.48
C ALA A 280 -26.76 25.31 -11.29
N GLY A 281 -25.74 24.98 -12.08
CA GLY A 281 -24.44 25.65 -12.02
C GLY A 281 -23.46 25.09 -13.05
N THR A 282 -22.32 25.77 -13.18
CA THR A 282 -21.17 25.29 -13.97
C THR A 282 -20.09 24.72 -13.05
N TRP A 283 -19.33 23.78 -13.59
CA TRP A 283 -18.22 23.12 -12.92
C TRP A 283 -16.97 23.06 -13.79
N THR A 284 -15.81 22.97 -13.15
CA THR A 284 -14.50 22.69 -13.76
C THR A 284 -13.79 21.59 -12.99
N ALA A 285 -13.06 20.72 -13.68
CA ALA A 285 -12.40 19.55 -13.12
C ALA A 285 -10.92 19.48 -13.54
N VAL A 286 -10.02 19.26 -12.57
CA VAL A 286 -8.57 19.19 -12.80
C VAL A 286 -7.98 17.99 -12.07
N SER A 287 -7.20 17.17 -12.77
CA SER A 287 -6.45 16.04 -12.19
C SER A 287 -5.16 16.51 -11.52
N SER A 288 -4.84 15.96 -10.34
CA SER A 288 -3.58 16.18 -9.64
C SER A 288 -2.40 15.35 -10.16
N GLN A 289 -2.62 14.48 -11.16
CA GLN A 289 -1.59 13.58 -11.70
C GLN A 289 -1.62 13.55 -13.23
N PRO A 290 -0.46 13.53 -13.91
CA PRO A 290 -0.43 13.62 -15.37
C PRO A 290 -0.89 12.34 -16.07
N TRP A 291 -0.88 11.18 -15.38
CA TRP A 291 -1.34 9.89 -15.93
C TRP A 291 -2.86 9.76 -16.03
N LEU A 292 -3.62 10.61 -15.32
CA LEU A 292 -5.08 10.67 -15.44
C LEU A 292 -5.46 11.97 -16.16
N LYS A 293 -6.07 11.85 -17.34
CA LYS A 293 -6.59 12.97 -18.11
C LYS A 293 -8.08 13.16 -17.82
N VAL A 294 -8.50 14.40 -17.72
CA VAL A 294 -9.92 14.79 -17.69
C VAL A 294 -10.23 15.39 -19.06
N ASP A 295 -10.95 14.65 -19.89
CA ASP A 295 -11.26 15.03 -21.27
C ASP A 295 -12.33 16.13 -21.31
N THR A 296 -13.35 15.99 -20.48
CA THR A 296 -14.38 17.02 -20.29
C THR A 296 -14.08 17.77 -18.99
N ALA A 297 -13.13 18.70 -19.06
CA ALA A 297 -12.66 19.47 -17.90
C ALA A 297 -13.61 20.60 -17.43
N SER A 298 -14.74 20.80 -18.10
CA SER A 298 -15.77 21.76 -17.68
C SER A 298 -17.15 21.41 -18.23
N GLY A 299 -18.22 21.76 -17.51
CA GLY A 299 -19.60 21.55 -17.95
C GLY A 299 -20.63 22.16 -17.02
N THR A 300 -21.89 21.74 -17.15
CA THR A 300 -23.00 22.10 -16.26
C THR A 300 -23.38 20.95 -15.33
N VAL A 301 -23.94 21.26 -14.15
CA VAL A 301 -24.57 20.24 -13.30
C VAL A 301 -25.67 19.52 -14.10
N GLY A 302 -25.73 18.19 -13.99
CA GLY A 302 -26.47 17.28 -14.87
C GLY A 302 -25.64 16.72 -16.04
N GLY A 303 -24.50 17.33 -16.37
CA GLY A 303 -23.56 16.87 -17.39
C GLY A 303 -22.60 15.77 -16.92
N LYS A 304 -21.73 15.33 -17.84
CA LYS A 304 -20.71 14.30 -17.62
C LYS A 304 -19.30 14.89 -17.59
N MET A 305 -18.47 14.40 -16.68
CA MET A 305 -17.02 14.53 -16.67
C MET A 305 -16.41 13.24 -17.21
N SER A 306 -15.98 13.26 -18.47
CA SER A 306 -15.24 12.15 -19.10
C SER A 306 -13.75 12.19 -18.75
N TRP A 307 -13.16 11.02 -18.57
CA TRP A 307 -11.75 10.84 -18.20
C TRP A 307 -11.14 9.62 -18.88
N HIS A 308 -9.80 9.61 -19.01
CA HIS A 308 -9.04 8.42 -19.39
C HIS A 308 -7.67 8.38 -18.71
N VAL A 309 -7.08 7.18 -18.67
CA VAL A 309 -5.70 6.97 -18.23
C VAL A 309 -4.77 7.01 -19.44
N ASP A 310 -3.78 7.90 -19.38
CA ASP A 310 -2.66 7.95 -20.32
C ASP A 310 -1.78 6.71 -20.12
N THR A 311 -1.90 5.73 -21.02
CA THR A 311 -1.21 4.44 -20.93
C THR A 311 0.31 4.57 -21.02
N THR A 312 0.83 5.61 -21.70
CA THR A 312 2.28 5.85 -21.80
C THR A 312 2.83 6.28 -20.45
N LEU A 313 2.14 7.18 -19.75
CA LEU A 313 2.52 7.62 -18.41
C LEU A 313 2.24 6.53 -17.37
N ALA A 314 1.12 5.81 -17.47
CA ALA A 314 0.80 4.68 -16.58
C ALA A 314 1.80 3.52 -16.71
N ALA A 315 2.43 3.31 -17.87
CA ALA A 315 3.50 2.34 -18.06
C ALA A 315 4.70 2.60 -17.14
N SER A 316 5.00 3.87 -16.80
CA SER A 316 6.10 4.25 -15.89
C SER A 316 5.80 4.07 -14.39
N LEU A 317 4.52 3.91 -13.99
CA LEU A 317 4.15 3.74 -12.59
C LEU A 317 4.65 2.40 -12.02
N PRO A 318 4.95 2.29 -10.71
CA PRO A 318 5.36 1.03 -10.11
C PRO A 318 4.30 -0.07 -10.28
N ASN A 319 4.75 -1.28 -10.59
CA ASN A 319 3.87 -2.46 -10.67
C ASN A 319 3.57 -2.99 -9.25
N ASN A 320 2.39 -3.59 -9.05
CA ASN A 320 1.88 -4.08 -7.77
C ASN A 320 1.75 -3.00 -6.68
N VAL A 321 1.54 -1.74 -7.07
CA VAL A 321 1.33 -0.59 -6.17
C VAL A 321 0.10 0.21 -6.62
N VAL A 322 -0.72 0.63 -5.66
CA VAL A 322 -1.89 1.48 -5.93
C VAL A 322 -1.45 2.93 -6.13
N SER A 323 -1.56 3.42 -7.36
CA SER A 323 -1.28 4.82 -7.69
C SER A 323 -2.54 5.67 -7.53
N THR A 324 -2.45 6.80 -6.81
CA THR A 324 -3.62 7.66 -6.54
C THR A 324 -3.51 9.01 -7.26
N ALA A 325 -4.59 9.42 -7.92
CA ALA A 325 -4.80 10.75 -8.47
C ALA A 325 -6.06 11.37 -7.86
N ASN A 326 -6.02 12.66 -7.56
CA ASN A 326 -7.18 13.39 -7.05
C ASN A 326 -7.70 14.32 -8.15
N VAL A 327 -8.96 14.18 -8.53
CA VAL A 327 -9.63 15.15 -9.41
C VAL A 327 -10.36 16.16 -8.53
N THR A 328 -9.94 17.42 -8.58
CA THR A 328 -10.60 18.52 -7.89
C THR A 328 -11.68 19.09 -8.79
N LEU A 329 -12.93 19.00 -8.33
CA LEU A 329 -14.13 19.51 -8.99
C LEU A 329 -14.57 20.81 -8.31
N THR A 330 -14.41 21.93 -9.00
CA THR A 330 -14.85 23.26 -8.54
C THR A 330 -16.20 23.59 -9.15
N ILE A 331 -17.17 24.03 -8.35
CA ILE A 331 -18.55 24.26 -8.77
C ILE A 331 -18.99 25.62 -8.25
N THR A 332 -19.66 26.43 -9.08
CA THR A 332 -20.03 27.80 -8.69
C THR A 332 -20.96 27.78 -7.46
N GLY A 333 -20.54 28.46 -6.39
CA GLY A 333 -21.31 28.59 -5.15
C GLY A 333 -21.27 27.40 -4.19
N ILE A 334 -20.52 26.33 -4.50
CA ILE A 334 -20.39 25.11 -3.67
C ILE A 334 -18.89 24.90 -3.34
N PRO A 335 -18.52 24.47 -2.11
CA PRO A 335 -17.14 24.09 -1.81
C PRO A 335 -16.61 23.02 -2.77
N ALA A 336 -15.34 23.15 -3.18
CA ALA A 336 -14.73 22.20 -4.11
C ALA A 336 -14.78 20.76 -3.56
N LYS A 337 -15.12 19.81 -4.43
CA LYS A 337 -15.16 18.37 -4.12
C LYS A 337 -13.91 17.69 -4.69
N THR A 338 -13.47 16.61 -4.07
CA THR A 338 -12.31 15.82 -4.51
C THR A 338 -12.73 14.38 -4.77
N ILE A 339 -12.35 13.86 -5.94
CA ILE A 339 -12.62 12.48 -6.36
C ILE A 339 -11.29 11.72 -6.39
N ALA A 340 -11.19 10.64 -5.62
CA ALA A 340 -9.97 9.82 -5.57
C ALA A 340 -9.98 8.72 -6.64
N PHE A 341 -9.09 8.81 -7.62
CA PHE A 341 -8.86 7.77 -8.61
C PHE A 341 -7.71 6.86 -8.16
N LYS A 342 -7.98 5.57 -8.00
CA LYS A 342 -7.03 4.55 -7.55
C LYS A 342 -6.75 3.57 -8.68
N LEU A 343 -5.53 3.60 -9.20
CA LEU A 343 -5.05 2.71 -10.26
C LEU A 343 -4.27 1.54 -9.65
N ASN A 344 -4.84 0.34 -9.69
CA ASN A 344 -4.25 -0.90 -9.22
C ASN A 344 -3.47 -1.55 -10.39
N LYS A 345 -2.19 -1.23 -10.54
CA LYS A 345 -1.34 -1.79 -11.60
C LYS A 345 -0.79 -3.17 -11.17
N HIS A 346 -1.08 -4.22 -11.93
CA HIS A 346 -0.70 -5.60 -11.64
C HIS A 346 -0.42 -6.38 -12.94
N LEU A 347 0.49 -5.87 -13.75
CA LEU A 347 0.84 -6.44 -15.04
C LEU A 347 1.85 -7.58 -14.88
N ALA A 348 1.77 -8.60 -15.75
CA ALA A 348 2.80 -9.65 -15.82
C ALA A 348 4.15 -9.07 -16.30
N GLN A 349 5.28 -9.59 -15.84
CA GLN A 349 6.60 -9.05 -16.20
C GLN A 349 7.49 -10.14 -16.78
N LEU A 350 8.08 -9.89 -17.95
CA LEU A 350 9.18 -10.68 -18.50
C LEU A 350 10.49 -10.26 -17.81
N ARG A 351 11.30 -11.24 -17.43
CA ARG A 351 12.65 -11.04 -16.87
C ARG A 351 13.70 -11.44 -17.89
N MET A 352 13.67 -12.71 -18.33
CA MET A 352 14.73 -13.30 -19.15
C MET A 352 14.16 -14.32 -20.12
N ALA A 353 14.68 -14.37 -21.36
CA ALA A 353 14.42 -15.50 -22.25
C ALA A 353 15.50 -16.58 -22.09
N ASP A 354 15.12 -17.79 -22.44
CA ASP A 354 15.99 -18.93 -22.66
C ASP A 354 16.85 -18.67 -23.92
N THR A 355 17.99 -18.02 -23.70
CA THR A 355 18.95 -17.65 -24.75
C THR A 355 19.44 -18.90 -25.48
N TYR A 356 19.57 -18.83 -26.81
CA TYR A 356 19.98 -19.96 -27.66
C TYR A 356 18.96 -21.10 -27.74
N ALA A 357 17.69 -20.78 -27.49
CA ALA A 357 16.59 -21.74 -27.61
C ALA A 357 16.39 -22.35 -29.00
N LEU A 358 16.65 -21.55 -30.03
CA LEU A 358 16.43 -21.91 -31.43
C LEU A 358 17.76 -22.06 -32.14
N ARG A 359 17.77 -22.89 -33.19
CA ARG A 359 18.85 -22.91 -34.18
C ARG A 359 18.41 -22.11 -35.41
N PRO A 360 19.32 -21.38 -36.07
CA PRO A 360 19.01 -20.66 -37.30
C PRO A 360 18.26 -21.52 -38.32
N GLY A 361 17.18 -20.97 -38.87
CA GLY A 361 16.33 -21.65 -39.85
C GLY A 361 15.48 -22.81 -39.31
N ARG A 362 15.36 -23.00 -37.98
CA ARG A 362 14.54 -24.07 -37.38
C ARG A 362 13.54 -23.53 -36.36
N SER A 363 12.29 -23.98 -36.47
CA SER A 363 11.26 -23.78 -35.44
C SER A 363 11.60 -24.57 -34.17
N GLY A 364 11.07 -24.13 -33.03
CA GLY A 364 11.33 -24.77 -31.75
C GLY A 364 10.61 -24.08 -30.59
N THR A 365 10.91 -24.54 -29.37
CA THR A 365 10.28 -24.04 -28.15
C THR A 365 11.21 -23.12 -27.37
N VAL A 366 10.77 -21.88 -27.17
CA VAL A 366 11.43 -20.88 -26.33
C VAL A 366 10.74 -20.83 -24.97
N VAL A 367 11.52 -20.77 -23.90
CA VAL A 367 11.02 -20.53 -22.54
C VAL A 367 11.35 -19.09 -22.16
N VAL A 368 10.44 -18.40 -21.47
CA VAL A 368 10.64 -17.04 -20.97
C VAL A 368 10.24 -16.99 -19.51
N TYR A 369 11.14 -16.48 -18.69
CA TYR A 369 11.02 -16.39 -17.24
C TYR A 369 10.53 -15.01 -16.84
N GLY A 370 9.73 -14.94 -15.78
CA GLY A 370 9.07 -13.71 -15.36
C GLY A 370 8.27 -13.85 -14.07
N THR A 371 7.29 -12.97 -13.87
CA THR A 371 6.36 -13.00 -12.74
C THR A 371 4.93 -12.63 -13.18
N GLY A 372 3.92 -13.20 -12.51
CA GLY A 372 2.51 -12.93 -12.80
C GLY A 372 2.07 -13.40 -14.19
N LEU A 373 2.83 -14.29 -14.84
CA LEU A 373 2.60 -14.69 -16.23
C LEU A 373 1.32 -15.52 -16.40
N THR A 374 0.75 -16.08 -15.32
CA THR A 374 -0.61 -16.66 -15.35
C THR A 374 -1.65 -15.68 -15.89
N ALA A 375 -1.49 -14.37 -15.65
CA ALA A 375 -2.41 -13.35 -16.12
C ALA A 375 -2.46 -13.19 -17.66
N VAL A 376 -1.53 -13.79 -18.41
CA VAL A 376 -1.55 -13.76 -19.89
C VAL A 376 -2.16 -15.02 -20.51
N ASP A 377 -2.41 -16.08 -19.74
CA ASP A 377 -2.93 -17.33 -20.27
C ASP A 377 -4.39 -17.20 -20.72
N GLY A 378 -4.69 -17.71 -21.91
CA GLY A 378 -6.01 -17.58 -22.55
C GLY A 378 -6.44 -16.14 -22.88
N GLN A 379 -5.59 -15.12 -22.70
CA GLN A 379 -5.90 -13.72 -22.98
C GLN A 379 -5.46 -13.29 -24.38
N ASN A 380 -6.14 -12.28 -24.95
CA ASN A 380 -5.72 -11.65 -26.20
C ASN A 380 -4.56 -10.65 -25.95
N VAL A 381 -3.39 -11.18 -25.58
CA VAL A 381 -2.17 -10.41 -25.32
C VAL A 381 -1.28 -10.31 -26.56
N GLY A 382 -0.59 -9.17 -26.69
CA GLY A 382 0.39 -8.95 -27.75
C GLY A 382 1.76 -9.51 -27.40
N ILE A 383 1.96 -10.82 -27.54
CA ILE A 383 3.30 -11.43 -27.44
C ILE A 383 3.98 -11.38 -28.82
N ARG A 384 5.19 -10.82 -28.88
CA ARG A 384 6.03 -10.76 -30.09
C ARG A 384 7.49 -11.08 -29.78
N VAL A 385 8.19 -11.59 -30.79
CA VAL A 385 9.63 -11.80 -30.80
C VAL A 385 10.18 -11.13 -32.05
N GLY A 386 10.67 -9.89 -31.91
CA GLY A 386 10.84 -8.97 -33.03
C GLY A 386 9.51 -8.76 -33.76
N THR A 387 9.47 -9.04 -35.07
CA THR A 387 8.24 -8.99 -35.89
C THR A 387 7.38 -10.24 -35.78
N PHE A 388 7.94 -11.36 -35.31
CA PHE A 388 7.29 -12.67 -35.28
C PHE A 388 6.29 -12.79 -34.12
N ALA A 389 5.23 -13.55 -34.33
CA ALA A 389 4.33 -14.01 -33.27
C ALA A 389 4.56 -15.52 -33.04
N PRO A 390 4.45 -16.01 -31.79
CA PRO A 390 4.46 -17.44 -31.51
C PRO A 390 3.23 -18.11 -32.16
N SER A 391 3.38 -19.34 -32.64
CA SER A 391 2.26 -20.12 -33.21
C SER A 391 1.34 -20.70 -32.14
N ALA A 392 1.88 -20.91 -30.94
CA ALA A 392 1.16 -21.23 -29.72
C ALA A 392 2.00 -20.79 -28.52
N PHE A 393 1.36 -20.51 -27.38
CA PHE A 393 2.04 -20.35 -26.10
C PHE A 393 1.21 -20.95 -24.97
N SER A 394 1.84 -21.19 -23.84
CA SER A 394 1.18 -21.49 -22.57
C SER A 394 1.92 -20.77 -21.45
N ALA A 395 1.17 -20.25 -20.48
CA ALA A 395 1.77 -19.50 -19.38
C ALA A 395 1.44 -20.11 -18.01
N ARG A 396 2.43 -20.05 -17.13
CA ARG A 396 2.37 -20.34 -15.70
C ARG A 396 3.17 -19.26 -14.98
N ASP A 397 3.05 -19.16 -13.66
CA ASP A 397 3.28 -17.88 -12.98
C ASP A 397 4.67 -17.27 -13.19
N ASN A 398 5.70 -18.13 -13.23
CA ASN A 398 7.08 -17.74 -13.47
C ASN A 398 7.62 -18.13 -14.87
N VAL A 399 6.80 -18.79 -15.71
CA VAL A 399 7.25 -19.43 -16.97
C VAL A 399 6.21 -19.28 -18.09
N LEU A 400 6.60 -18.61 -19.16
CA LEU A 400 5.90 -18.55 -20.45
C LEU A 400 6.63 -19.45 -21.45
N THR A 401 5.94 -20.46 -21.98
CA THR A 401 6.48 -21.36 -23.02
C THR A 401 5.89 -20.99 -24.37
N MET A 402 6.72 -20.79 -25.38
CA MET A 402 6.31 -20.32 -26.71
C MET A 402 6.80 -21.27 -27.81
N ALA A 403 5.88 -21.72 -28.67
CA ALA A 403 6.21 -22.36 -29.93
C ALA A 403 6.54 -21.29 -30.97
N MET A 404 7.80 -21.26 -31.43
CA MET A 404 8.30 -20.25 -32.34
C MET A 404 8.49 -20.80 -33.76
N PRO A 405 8.20 -20.00 -34.80
CA PRO A 405 8.64 -20.29 -36.16
C PRO A 405 10.16 -20.32 -36.26
N ALA A 406 10.69 -20.74 -37.41
CA ALA A 406 12.11 -20.60 -37.71
C ALA A 406 12.53 -19.13 -37.66
N LEU A 407 13.56 -18.83 -36.88
CA LEU A 407 14.24 -17.54 -36.85
C LEU A 407 15.66 -17.70 -37.41
N ASP A 408 16.22 -16.64 -37.97
CA ASP A 408 17.63 -16.57 -38.34
C ASP A 408 18.51 -16.33 -37.09
N ALA A 409 19.83 -16.34 -37.26
CA ALA A 409 20.74 -15.89 -36.20
C ALA A 409 20.54 -14.39 -35.93
N GLY A 410 20.56 -14.00 -34.66
CA GLY A 410 20.33 -12.61 -34.26
C GLY A 410 19.85 -12.44 -32.82
N THR A 411 19.65 -11.18 -32.44
CA THR A 411 19.01 -10.80 -31.16
C THR A 411 17.63 -10.22 -31.43
N TYR A 412 16.62 -10.75 -30.75
CA TYR A 412 15.22 -10.40 -30.91
C TYR A 412 14.65 -9.88 -29.60
N ASP A 413 13.94 -8.75 -29.66
CA ASP A 413 13.15 -8.26 -28.55
C ASP A 413 11.95 -9.18 -28.31
N VAL A 414 11.86 -9.81 -27.14
CA VAL A 414 10.66 -10.50 -26.69
C VAL A 414 9.80 -9.47 -25.95
N THR A 415 8.69 -9.05 -26.54
CA THR A 415 7.80 -8.04 -25.96
C THR A 415 6.45 -8.65 -25.60
N LEU A 416 5.94 -8.28 -24.42
CA LEU A 416 4.58 -8.54 -23.98
C LEU A 416 3.81 -7.22 -23.94
N SER A 417 2.65 -7.18 -24.58
CA SER A 417 1.65 -6.12 -24.45
C SER A 417 0.33 -6.67 -23.91
N ASN A 418 -0.41 -5.87 -23.15
CA ASN A 418 -1.74 -6.24 -22.66
C ASN A 418 -2.81 -6.13 -23.78
N ALA A 419 -4.07 -6.46 -23.45
CA ALA A 419 -5.19 -6.36 -24.38
C ALA A 419 -5.50 -4.91 -24.86
N SER A 420 -4.96 -3.86 -24.22
CA SER A 420 -5.03 -2.48 -24.71
C SER A 420 -3.86 -2.07 -25.63
N GLY A 421 -2.95 -2.99 -25.95
CA GLY A 421 -1.78 -2.73 -26.78
C GLY A 421 -0.67 -1.93 -26.09
N MET A 422 -0.81 -1.64 -24.80
CA MET A 422 0.25 -1.01 -23.99
C MET A 422 1.39 -2.02 -23.83
N LEU A 423 2.62 -1.59 -24.15
CA LEU A 423 3.82 -2.39 -23.88
C LEU A 423 3.95 -2.57 -22.36
N VAL A 424 3.87 -3.82 -21.93
CA VAL A 424 3.90 -4.21 -20.51
C VAL A 424 5.32 -4.51 -20.06
N SER A 425 6.06 -5.28 -20.86
CA SER A 425 7.38 -5.76 -20.50
C SER A 425 8.17 -6.23 -21.73
N LYS A 426 9.50 -6.25 -21.61
CA LYS A 426 10.44 -6.63 -22.66
C LYS A 426 11.62 -7.37 -22.07
N THR A 427 12.07 -8.42 -22.76
CA THR A 427 13.38 -9.07 -22.57
C THR A 427 13.98 -9.41 -23.94
N THR A 428 15.11 -10.12 -24.01
CA THR A 428 15.80 -10.45 -25.26
C THR A 428 15.98 -11.95 -25.45
N LEU A 429 15.72 -12.44 -26.67
CA LEU A 429 16.06 -13.79 -27.12
C LEU A 429 17.23 -13.67 -28.10
N LYS A 430 18.32 -14.42 -27.89
CA LYS A 430 19.36 -14.59 -28.91
C LYS A 430 19.25 -15.96 -29.58
N VAL A 431 19.48 -15.97 -30.89
CA VAL A 431 19.66 -17.16 -31.72
C VAL A 431 21.10 -17.12 -32.22
N ALA A 432 21.91 -18.10 -31.82
CA ALA A 432 23.34 -18.10 -32.15
C ALA A 432 23.57 -18.43 -33.62
N ASP A 433 24.57 -17.77 -34.24
CA ASP A 433 25.20 -18.28 -35.45
C ASP A 433 25.71 -19.73 -35.22
N PRO A 434 25.67 -20.61 -36.23
CA PRO A 434 26.29 -21.93 -36.12
C PRO A 434 27.81 -21.79 -35.89
N GLN A 435 28.35 -22.52 -34.92
CA GLN A 435 29.75 -22.43 -34.50
C GLN A 435 30.48 -23.75 -34.74
N THR A 436 31.03 -23.89 -35.93
CA THR A 436 31.86 -25.04 -36.31
C THR A 436 33.34 -24.72 -36.08
N TYR A 437 33.98 -25.46 -35.18
CA TYR A 437 35.42 -25.35 -34.92
C TYR A 437 36.18 -26.54 -35.52
N THR A 438 37.39 -26.32 -36.01
CA THR A 438 38.29 -27.40 -36.44
C THR A 438 38.91 -28.11 -35.24
N TYR A 439 39.29 -29.39 -35.39
CA TYR A 439 39.98 -30.11 -34.32
C TYR A 439 41.29 -29.42 -33.94
N HIS A 440 41.46 -29.14 -32.64
CA HIS A 440 42.75 -28.74 -32.08
C HIS A 440 42.81 -29.02 -30.57
N ALA A 441 44.05 -29.08 -30.06
CA ALA A 441 44.35 -29.17 -28.64
C ALA A 441 45.09 -27.90 -28.17
N VAL A 442 44.73 -27.40 -26.99
CA VAL A 442 45.40 -26.28 -26.32
C VAL A 442 45.98 -26.80 -25.01
N PRO A 443 47.30 -26.74 -24.79
CA PRO A 443 47.91 -27.21 -23.56
C PRO A 443 47.34 -26.54 -22.31
N THR A 444 47.05 -27.34 -21.28
CA THR A 444 46.57 -26.92 -19.96
C THR A 444 47.46 -27.51 -18.87
N THR A 445 47.29 -27.03 -17.65
CA THR A 445 48.04 -27.52 -16.48
C THR A 445 47.18 -27.49 -15.23
N GLY A 446 47.30 -28.51 -14.38
CA GLY A 446 46.60 -28.60 -13.11
C GLY A 446 45.16 -29.10 -13.25
N ASP A 447 44.56 -29.48 -12.14
CA ASP A 447 43.20 -30.04 -12.10
C ASP A 447 42.13 -29.06 -12.60
N LYS A 448 40.99 -29.57 -13.09
CA LYS A 448 39.92 -28.79 -13.74
C LYS A 448 38.52 -29.12 -13.21
N ALA A 449 37.75 -28.08 -12.90
CA ALA A 449 36.39 -28.16 -12.39
C ALA A 449 35.50 -27.01 -12.92
N SER A 450 34.18 -27.17 -12.85
CA SER A 450 33.18 -26.16 -13.25
C SER A 450 33.40 -25.61 -14.67
N LEU A 451 33.48 -26.49 -15.67
CA LEU A 451 33.60 -26.06 -17.07
C LEU A 451 32.26 -25.47 -17.56
N VAL A 452 32.29 -24.22 -18.05
CA VAL A 452 31.11 -23.53 -18.59
C VAL A 452 31.41 -22.96 -19.97
N TRP A 453 30.45 -23.04 -20.89
CA TRP A 453 30.53 -22.53 -22.26
C TRP A 453 29.70 -21.26 -22.45
N ASP A 454 30.34 -20.21 -22.95
CA ASP A 454 29.72 -18.96 -23.39
C ASP A 454 29.71 -18.87 -24.92
N ALA A 455 28.50 -18.85 -25.50
CA ALA A 455 28.31 -18.72 -26.94
C ALA A 455 28.45 -17.28 -27.46
N ASP A 456 28.25 -16.25 -26.62
CA ASP A 456 28.41 -14.84 -26.99
C ASP A 456 29.89 -14.52 -27.19
N GLY A 457 30.68 -14.69 -26.13
CA GLY A 457 32.13 -14.44 -26.12
C GLY A 457 32.97 -15.53 -26.76
N LYS A 458 32.34 -16.61 -27.26
CA LYS A 458 32.97 -17.80 -27.86
C LYS A 458 34.08 -18.35 -26.96
N ALA A 459 33.75 -18.51 -25.69
CA ALA A 459 34.69 -18.72 -24.60
C ALA A 459 34.27 -19.85 -23.65
N LEU A 460 35.27 -20.51 -23.09
CA LEU A 460 35.15 -21.46 -22.00
C LEU A 460 35.72 -20.85 -20.72
N PHE A 461 35.02 -21.06 -19.62
CA PHE A 461 35.50 -20.74 -18.27
C PHE A 461 35.68 -22.03 -17.49
N VAL A 462 36.74 -22.10 -16.69
CA VAL A 462 37.04 -23.27 -15.85
C VAL A 462 37.77 -22.85 -14.58
N ILE A 463 37.60 -23.60 -13.49
CA ILE A 463 38.40 -23.46 -12.28
C ILE A 463 39.61 -24.38 -12.37
N ASN A 464 40.80 -23.84 -12.08
CA ASN A 464 42.04 -24.59 -11.95
C ASN A 464 42.30 -25.02 -10.48
N ALA A 465 43.14 -26.03 -10.26
CA ALA A 465 43.54 -26.55 -8.94
C ALA A 465 44.00 -25.46 -7.95
N GLN A 466 44.59 -24.37 -8.46
CA GLN A 466 45.02 -23.22 -7.67
C GLN A 466 43.86 -22.29 -7.23
N LYS A 467 42.60 -22.72 -7.37
CA LYS A 467 41.40 -21.95 -7.04
C LYS A 467 41.29 -20.64 -7.82
N THR A 468 41.78 -20.64 -9.06
CA THR A 468 41.72 -19.54 -10.01
C THR A 468 40.76 -19.86 -11.16
N ILE A 469 40.13 -18.83 -11.72
CA ILE A 469 39.32 -18.95 -12.93
C ILE A 469 40.25 -18.75 -14.13
N GLU A 470 40.18 -19.62 -15.12
CA GLU A 470 40.85 -19.47 -16.42
C GLU A 470 39.81 -19.27 -17.53
N ARG A 471 40.07 -18.33 -18.44
CA ARG A 471 39.27 -18.05 -19.63
C ARG A 471 40.01 -18.52 -20.88
N TYR A 472 39.39 -19.40 -21.65
CA TYR A 472 39.87 -19.86 -22.95
C TYR A 472 38.91 -19.37 -24.03
N ALA A 473 39.37 -18.61 -25.03
CA ALA A 473 38.48 -18.05 -26.04
C ALA A 473 39.01 -18.26 -27.46
N ALA A 474 38.07 -18.40 -28.40
CA ALA A 474 38.37 -18.48 -29.82
C ALA A 474 38.88 -17.13 -30.36
N GLY A 475 40.04 -17.14 -31.01
CA GLY A 475 40.48 -16.03 -31.85
C GLY A 475 39.69 -15.96 -33.16
N ALA A 476 40.02 -14.98 -34.02
CA ALA A 476 39.35 -14.78 -35.31
C ALA A 476 39.43 -16.01 -36.26
N THR A 477 40.41 -16.90 -36.06
CA THR A 477 40.58 -18.16 -36.80
C THR A 477 39.78 -19.34 -36.23
N GLY A 478 39.03 -19.15 -35.14
CA GLY A 478 38.39 -20.24 -34.39
C GLY A 478 39.34 -21.03 -33.48
N THR A 479 40.63 -20.69 -33.43
CA THR A 479 41.60 -21.34 -32.55
C THR A 479 41.47 -20.80 -31.13
N PHE A 480 41.32 -21.69 -30.15
CA PHE A 480 41.23 -21.31 -28.73
C PHE A 480 42.61 -21.03 -28.13
N THR A 481 42.68 -20.03 -27.25
CA THR A 481 43.86 -19.73 -26.43
C THR A 481 43.43 -19.30 -25.03
N ARG A 482 44.30 -19.46 -24.02
CA ARG A 482 44.04 -18.89 -22.69
C ARG A 482 44.20 -17.37 -22.76
N THR A 483 43.11 -16.64 -22.56
CA THR A 483 43.03 -15.17 -22.73
C THR A 483 42.95 -14.41 -21.41
N GLY A 484 42.63 -15.08 -20.30
CA GLY A 484 42.58 -14.44 -18.98
C GLY A 484 42.67 -15.43 -17.83
N THR A 485 43.07 -14.93 -16.67
CA THR A 485 43.07 -15.64 -15.40
C THR A 485 42.69 -14.69 -14.28
N ASN A 486 41.82 -15.11 -13.37
CA ASN A 486 41.46 -14.33 -12.18
C ASN A 486 41.66 -15.20 -10.91
N ALA A 487 42.34 -14.64 -9.91
CA ALA A 487 42.53 -15.22 -8.59
C ALA A 487 41.77 -14.37 -7.56
N LEU A 488 40.69 -14.92 -7.00
CA LEU A 488 39.91 -14.24 -5.96
C LEU A 488 40.56 -14.46 -4.59
N THR A 489 40.46 -13.47 -3.69
CA THR A 489 41.18 -13.45 -2.40
C THR A 489 40.96 -14.69 -1.53
N ASN A 490 39.76 -15.26 -1.56
CA ASN A 490 39.39 -16.46 -0.79
C ASN A 490 39.41 -17.74 -1.65
N GLY A 491 39.99 -17.68 -2.85
CA GLY A 491 39.87 -18.73 -3.88
C GLY A 491 38.49 -18.77 -4.54
N VAL A 492 38.36 -19.60 -5.58
CA VAL A 492 37.10 -19.87 -6.28
C VAL A 492 36.70 -21.33 -6.10
N GLU A 493 35.45 -21.57 -5.70
CA GLU A 493 34.93 -22.92 -5.41
C GLU A 493 34.15 -23.49 -6.59
N ALA A 494 33.20 -22.71 -7.13
CA ALA A 494 32.39 -23.05 -8.30
C ALA A 494 32.10 -21.79 -9.15
N ILE A 495 31.84 -21.98 -10.45
CA ILE A 495 31.46 -20.91 -11.39
C ILE A 495 30.25 -21.31 -12.24
N GLY A 496 29.47 -20.33 -12.68
CA GLY A 496 28.33 -20.47 -13.59
C GLY A 496 28.12 -19.19 -14.40
N LEU A 497 27.41 -19.25 -15.53
CA LEU A 497 27.05 -18.05 -16.31
C LEU A 497 25.63 -17.59 -15.96
N THR A 498 25.40 -16.28 -15.97
CA THR A 498 24.03 -15.73 -16.02
C THR A 498 23.36 -16.14 -17.34
N ARG A 499 22.03 -16.29 -17.33
CA ARG A 499 21.30 -16.87 -18.48
C ARG A 499 21.12 -15.92 -19.67
N ASP A 500 21.39 -14.64 -19.47
CA ASP A 500 21.57 -13.61 -20.50
C ASP A 500 23.04 -13.51 -21.01
N HIS A 501 23.94 -14.32 -20.43
CA HIS A 501 25.39 -14.35 -20.69
C HIS A 501 26.12 -13.02 -20.38
N SER A 502 25.53 -12.11 -19.59
CA SER A 502 26.16 -10.83 -19.25
C SER A 502 27.29 -10.93 -18.22
N ALA A 503 27.26 -11.94 -17.34
CA ALA A 503 28.26 -12.12 -16.29
C ALA A 503 28.60 -13.60 -16.00
N LEU A 504 29.84 -13.82 -15.58
CA LEU A 504 30.27 -15.05 -14.91
C LEU A 504 30.08 -14.89 -13.40
N ILE A 505 29.32 -15.78 -12.78
CA ILE A 505 29.13 -15.87 -11.34
C ILE A 505 30.19 -16.83 -10.77
N ALA A 506 30.85 -16.43 -9.69
CA ALA A 506 31.82 -17.23 -8.96
C ALA A 506 31.47 -17.25 -7.46
N SER A 507 31.51 -18.42 -6.81
CA SER A 507 31.51 -18.50 -5.34
C SER A 507 32.93 -18.36 -4.81
N SER A 508 33.12 -17.54 -3.76
CA SER A 508 34.42 -17.26 -3.17
C SER A 508 34.35 -17.23 -1.64
N GLY A 509 34.91 -18.27 -1.02
CA GLY A 509 34.78 -18.54 0.40
C GLY A 509 33.33 -18.75 0.84
N ALA A 510 33.15 -18.95 2.15
CA ALA A 510 31.88 -19.36 2.73
C ALA A 510 30.73 -18.33 2.65
N ASN A 511 30.97 -17.08 2.23
CA ASN A 511 30.01 -15.98 2.42
C ASN A 511 29.74 -15.09 1.19
N SER A 512 30.41 -15.30 0.05
CA SER A 512 30.32 -14.36 -1.08
C SER A 512 30.17 -15.00 -2.46
N PHE A 513 29.36 -14.36 -3.29
CA PHE A 513 29.29 -14.57 -4.73
C PHE A 513 29.81 -13.33 -5.45
N ILE A 514 30.51 -13.52 -6.55
CA ILE A 514 31.19 -12.46 -7.29
C ILE A 514 30.74 -12.54 -8.75
N LYS A 515 30.22 -11.43 -9.28
CA LYS A 515 29.96 -11.25 -10.71
C LYS A 515 31.22 -10.73 -11.39
N LEU A 516 31.65 -11.41 -12.45
CA LEU A 516 32.79 -11.06 -13.28
C LEU A 516 32.37 -10.81 -14.72
N GLY A 517 33.07 -9.92 -15.42
CA GLY A 517 32.88 -9.68 -16.86
C GLY A 517 33.29 -10.89 -17.69
N VAL A 518 32.42 -11.35 -18.60
CA VAL A 518 32.70 -12.51 -19.48
C VAL A 518 33.82 -12.24 -20.51
N ALA A 519 34.13 -10.97 -20.79
CA ALA A 519 35.18 -10.59 -21.73
C ALA A 519 36.60 -10.73 -21.14
N ASP A 520 36.80 -10.33 -19.89
CA ASP A 520 38.11 -10.04 -19.30
C ASP A 520 38.28 -10.54 -17.84
N LEU A 521 37.24 -11.13 -17.25
CA LEU A 521 37.16 -11.50 -15.82
C LEU A 521 37.30 -10.32 -14.85
N SER A 522 36.98 -9.08 -15.27
CA SER A 522 36.94 -7.91 -14.39
C SER A 522 35.83 -8.02 -13.33
N LEU A 523 36.03 -7.43 -12.15
CA LEU A 523 35.03 -7.42 -11.09
C LEU A 523 33.86 -6.48 -11.43
N LEU A 524 32.65 -7.01 -11.52
CA LEU A 524 31.42 -6.22 -11.73
C LEU A 524 30.68 -5.96 -10.41
N GLN A 525 30.53 -6.98 -9.56
CA GLN A 525 29.75 -6.90 -8.33
C GLN A 525 30.18 -7.96 -7.33
N THR A 526 30.22 -7.61 -6.04
CA THR A 526 30.29 -8.59 -4.93
C THR A 526 28.94 -8.66 -4.24
N ILE A 527 28.44 -9.88 -4.01
CA ILE A 527 27.18 -10.19 -3.36
C ILE A 527 27.50 -10.92 -2.04
N SER A 528 27.07 -10.35 -0.92
CA SER A 528 27.13 -11.04 0.38
C SER A 528 25.83 -11.81 0.59
N ALA A 529 25.92 -13.12 0.80
CA ALA A 529 24.76 -14.02 0.86
C ALA A 529 24.55 -14.68 2.23
N GLY A 530 25.13 -14.09 3.29
CA GLY A 530 25.23 -14.72 4.61
C GLY A 530 26.28 -15.83 4.64
N THR A 531 26.40 -16.54 5.76
CA THR A 531 27.26 -17.72 5.86
C THR A 531 26.59 -18.91 5.16
N PHE A 532 27.30 -19.55 4.23
CA PHE A 532 26.89 -20.80 3.60
C PHE A 532 27.98 -21.86 3.64
N THR A 533 27.59 -23.13 3.46
CA THR A 533 28.57 -24.21 3.27
C THR A 533 29.05 -24.17 1.82
N ALA A 534 30.34 -23.84 1.65
CA ALA A 534 31.10 -23.97 0.41
C ALA A 534 30.77 -25.27 -0.35
N GLN A 535 30.72 -25.21 -1.68
CA GLN A 535 30.63 -26.43 -2.50
C GLN A 535 31.95 -27.20 -2.31
N PRO A 536 31.94 -28.42 -1.76
CA PRO A 536 33.16 -29.14 -1.43
C PRO A 536 33.89 -29.52 -2.70
N ASP A 537 35.20 -29.23 -2.71
CA ASP A 537 36.17 -29.33 -3.81
C ASP A 537 36.07 -30.55 -4.75
N TYR A 538 35.53 -31.65 -4.27
CA TYR A 538 35.35 -32.89 -5.04
C TYR A 538 34.18 -32.85 -6.02
N GLN A 539 33.23 -31.92 -5.85
CA GLN A 539 32.04 -31.77 -6.68
C GLN A 539 32.35 -30.84 -7.86
N ARG A 540 32.82 -31.41 -8.97
CA ARG A 540 33.39 -30.68 -10.14
C ARG A 540 32.37 -29.92 -11.00
N ASN A 541 31.13 -29.81 -10.55
CA ASN A 541 30.01 -29.28 -11.33
C ASN A 541 29.94 -27.74 -11.28
N PRO A 542 29.52 -27.06 -12.36
CA PRO A 542 29.23 -25.64 -12.35
C PRO A 542 28.20 -25.21 -11.29
N LEU A 543 28.19 -23.92 -10.94
CA LEU A 543 27.11 -23.33 -10.16
C LEU A 543 25.78 -23.47 -10.90
N PRO A 544 24.71 -23.97 -10.25
CA PRO A 544 23.43 -24.16 -10.91
C PRO A 544 22.66 -22.84 -11.02
N VAL A 545 22.86 -22.13 -12.13
CA VAL A 545 22.11 -20.91 -12.47
C VAL A 545 20.81 -21.27 -13.21
N LEU A 546 19.67 -20.90 -12.61
CA LEU A 546 18.33 -21.12 -13.15
C LEU A 546 17.92 -20.03 -14.15
N GLY A 547 16.87 -20.32 -14.92
CA GLY A 547 16.32 -19.43 -15.96
C GLY A 547 15.83 -18.09 -15.44
N ASP A 548 15.40 -18.04 -14.18
CA ASP A 548 14.97 -16.83 -13.48
C ASP A 548 16.12 -16.11 -12.74
N ASN A 549 17.36 -16.37 -13.15
CA ASN A 549 18.60 -15.80 -12.60
C ASN A 549 18.80 -16.01 -11.09
N ARG A 550 18.28 -17.13 -10.55
CA ARG A 550 18.56 -17.57 -9.17
C ARG A 550 19.62 -18.68 -9.14
N ILE A 551 20.33 -18.76 -8.02
CA ILE A 551 21.22 -19.88 -7.68
C ILE A 551 20.84 -20.50 -6.34
N MET A 552 21.11 -21.80 -6.20
CA MET A 552 20.93 -22.54 -4.95
C MET A 552 22.08 -22.26 -3.97
N ILE A 553 21.78 -21.90 -2.73
CA ILE A 553 22.74 -21.78 -1.62
C ILE A 553 22.48 -22.89 -0.60
N SER A 554 23.34 -23.90 -0.59
CA SER A 554 23.20 -25.12 0.22
C SER A 554 22.77 -24.86 1.66
N ASN A 555 21.61 -25.38 2.07
CA ASN A 555 21.01 -25.24 3.41
C ASN A 555 20.49 -23.84 3.82
N TYR A 556 20.55 -22.81 2.97
CA TYR A 556 20.08 -21.45 3.31
C TYR A 556 18.94 -20.92 2.42
N GLY A 557 18.96 -21.18 1.11
CA GLY A 557 17.88 -20.74 0.24
C GLY A 557 18.27 -20.56 -1.22
N MET A 558 17.44 -19.82 -1.96
CA MET A 558 17.71 -19.36 -3.33
C MET A 558 18.19 -17.91 -3.28
N LEU A 559 19.38 -17.63 -3.81
CA LEU A 559 19.86 -16.26 -4.04
C LEU A 559 19.38 -15.78 -5.40
N ASP A 560 18.69 -14.65 -5.41
CA ASP A 560 18.37 -13.89 -6.59
C ASP A 560 19.55 -13.00 -6.99
N LEU A 561 20.12 -13.22 -8.18
CA LEU A 561 21.34 -12.54 -8.60
C LEU A 561 21.14 -11.07 -8.96
N ASP A 562 19.91 -10.61 -9.23
CA ASP A 562 19.63 -9.23 -9.62
C ASP A 562 19.37 -8.34 -8.40
N THR A 563 18.68 -8.88 -7.39
CA THR A 563 18.31 -8.17 -6.15
C THR A 563 19.25 -8.43 -4.97
N ALA A 564 20.14 -9.43 -5.08
CA ALA A 564 20.93 -9.98 -3.98
C ALA A 564 20.09 -10.57 -2.81
N ALA A 565 18.79 -10.74 -2.99
CA ALA A 565 17.91 -11.29 -1.95
C ALA A 565 18.08 -12.81 -1.83
N VAL A 566 18.26 -13.31 -0.61
CA VAL A 566 18.20 -14.74 -0.30
C VAL A 566 16.79 -15.07 0.18
N THR A 567 16.09 -15.91 -0.56
CA THR A 567 14.75 -16.42 -0.19
C THR A 567 14.87 -17.84 0.36
N PRO A 568 14.25 -18.17 1.51
CA PRO A 568 14.23 -19.54 2.00
C PRO A 568 13.64 -20.50 0.95
N TYR A 569 14.11 -21.74 0.97
CA TYR A 569 13.59 -22.77 0.08
C TYR A 569 12.09 -23.04 0.32
N ALA A 570 11.32 -23.07 -0.77
CA ALA A 570 9.94 -23.53 -0.75
C ALA A 570 9.86 -25.02 -1.12
N GLY A 571 8.88 -25.74 -0.56
CA GLY A 571 8.60 -27.14 -0.88
C GLY A 571 9.20 -28.15 0.11
N ALA A 572 9.10 -29.43 -0.23
CA ALA A 572 9.57 -30.52 0.62
C ALA A 572 11.04 -30.83 0.31
N ILE A 573 11.89 -30.74 1.32
CA ILE A 573 13.34 -30.90 1.20
C ILE A 573 13.73 -32.11 2.04
N PRO A 574 14.31 -33.17 1.44
CA PRO A 574 14.91 -34.27 2.21
C PRO A 574 15.99 -33.77 3.16
N ASN A 575 16.25 -34.49 4.27
CA ASN A 575 17.21 -34.08 5.30
C ASN A 575 18.61 -33.76 4.72
N GLY A 576 18.85 -32.46 4.49
CA GLY A 576 20.04 -31.92 3.82
C GLY A 576 19.99 -32.06 2.30
N LEU A 577 20.07 -30.93 1.59
CA LEU A 577 20.43 -30.90 0.17
C LEU A 577 21.95 -30.97 0.03
N ALA A 578 22.42 -31.68 -0.99
CA ALA A 578 23.82 -31.59 -1.35
C ALA A 578 24.15 -30.17 -1.88
N PRO A 579 25.36 -29.66 -1.64
CA PRO A 579 25.76 -28.29 -1.99
C PRO A 579 26.03 -28.05 -3.48
N PHE A 580 25.42 -28.84 -4.36
CA PHE A 580 25.60 -28.78 -5.81
C PHE A 580 24.35 -29.32 -6.51
N GLY A 581 24.14 -28.93 -7.75
CA GLY A 581 23.08 -29.43 -8.61
C GLY A 581 23.44 -29.24 -10.07
N ILE A 582 22.63 -29.79 -10.98
CA ILE A 582 22.75 -29.56 -12.42
C ILE A 582 21.43 -28.98 -12.92
N VAL A 583 21.51 -27.90 -13.70
CA VAL A 583 20.34 -27.26 -14.31
C VAL A 583 20.25 -27.73 -15.76
N ALA A 584 19.03 -28.00 -16.23
CA ALA A 584 18.78 -28.17 -17.65
C ALA A 584 19.25 -26.94 -18.45
N PRO A 585 19.73 -27.08 -19.69
CA PRO A 585 20.18 -25.94 -20.48
C PRO A 585 19.12 -24.86 -20.72
N ASN A 586 17.81 -25.18 -20.70
CA ASN A 586 16.75 -24.15 -20.71
C ASN A 586 16.70 -23.28 -19.45
N GLY A 587 17.20 -23.76 -18.30
CA GLY A 587 17.11 -23.10 -17.00
C GLY A 587 15.84 -23.43 -16.19
N ALA A 588 14.90 -24.22 -16.70
CA ALA A 588 13.57 -24.43 -16.09
C ALA A 588 13.58 -25.41 -14.90
N THR A 589 14.55 -26.32 -14.88
CA THR A 589 14.60 -27.46 -13.95
C THR A 589 16.04 -27.68 -13.46
N MET A 590 16.21 -27.88 -12.16
CA MET A 590 17.47 -28.27 -11.53
C MET A 590 17.30 -29.58 -10.77
N LEU A 591 18.28 -30.48 -10.94
CA LEU A 591 18.40 -31.75 -10.22
C LEU A 591 19.44 -31.63 -9.10
N VAL A 592 19.07 -32.01 -7.88
CA VAL A 592 19.90 -31.90 -6.67
C VAL A 592 19.89 -33.23 -5.89
N PRO A 593 21.06 -33.83 -5.56
CA PRO A 593 21.11 -35.01 -4.72
C PRO A 593 21.00 -34.70 -3.22
N GLY A 594 20.57 -35.67 -2.42
CA GLY A 594 20.51 -35.55 -0.95
C GLY A 594 21.88 -35.64 -0.27
N ALA A 595 22.05 -34.95 0.86
CA ALA A 595 23.34 -34.82 1.56
C ALA A 595 23.73 -35.99 2.48
N GLY A 596 22.75 -36.72 3.04
CA GLY A 596 22.97 -37.51 4.26
C GLY A 596 23.69 -38.85 4.10
N ASN A 597 23.61 -39.49 2.93
CA ASN A 597 24.34 -40.72 2.58
C ASN A 597 24.33 -40.80 1.05
N LEU A 598 25.48 -41.02 0.40
CA LEU A 598 25.47 -41.37 -1.03
C LEU A 598 25.29 -42.90 -1.13
N PRO A 599 24.13 -43.41 -1.62
CA PRO A 599 23.08 -42.70 -2.36
C PRO A 599 21.84 -42.28 -1.55
N GLY A 600 21.42 -41.02 -1.73
CA GLY A 600 20.23 -40.42 -1.13
C GLY A 600 19.15 -40.07 -2.16
N PRO A 601 17.95 -39.66 -1.73
CA PRO A 601 16.88 -39.27 -2.66
C PRO A 601 17.28 -38.03 -3.47
N LEU A 602 16.91 -38.03 -4.75
CA LEU A 602 17.05 -36.87 -5.63
C LEU A 602 15.88 -35.89 -5.40
N THR A 603 16.15 -34.60 -5.59
CA THR A 603 15.17 -33.52 -5.45
C THR A 603 15.20 -32.66 -6.71
N VAL A 604 14.01 -32.32 -7.23
CA VAL A 604 13.85 -31.37 -8.33
C VAL A 604 13.53 -30.00 -7.77
N TYR A 605 14.20 -28.97 -8.28
CA TYR A 605 13.64 -27.63 -8.31
C TYR A 605 13.07 -27.34 -9.69
N SER A 606 11.84 -26.81 -9.74
CA SER A 606 11.22 -26.31 -10.97
C SER A 606 10.94 -24.82 -10.81
N VAL A 607 11.41 -24.00 -11.78
CA VAL A 607 11.20 -22.55 -11.78
C VAL A 607 9.71 -22.20 -11.84
N ASP A 608 8.95 -22.96 -12.64
CA ASP A 608 7.48 -22.87 -12.74
C ASP A 608 6.82 -22.92 -11.36
N GLY A 609 7.04 -24.01 -10.63
CA GLY A 609 6.48 -24.22 -9.30
C GLY A 609 7.18 -23.45 -8.17
N GLY A 610 8.29 -22.77 -8.46
CA GLY A 610 9.12 -22.02 -7.50
C GLY A 610 9.66 -22.84 -6.32
N LYS A 611 9.62 -24.17 -6.37
CA LYS A 611 9.76 -25.06 -5.20
C LYS A 611 10.56 -26.33 -5.46
N PHE A 612 11.15 -26.84 -4.39
CA PHE A 612 11.72 -28.19 -4.34
C PHE A 612 10.61 -29.24 -4.19
N SER A 613 10.76 -30.35 -4.91
CA SER A 613 9.92 -31.54 -4.81
C SER A 613 10.82 -32.78 -4.77
N PRO A 614 10.69 -33.67 -3.77
CA PRO A 614 11.43 -34.92 -3.76
C PRO A 614 10.97 -35.78 -4.92
N MET A 615 11.91 -36.35 -5.67
CA MET A 615 11.58 -37.39 -6.63
C MET A 615 11.18 -38.65 -5.87
N ALA A 616 10.18 -39.38 -6.39
CA ALA A 616 9.80 -40.66 -5.80
C ALA A 616 11.01 -41.61 -5.80
N PRO A 617 11.22 -42.43 -4.75
CA PRO A 617 12.34 -43.37 -4.72
C PRO A 617 12.23 -44.39 -5.84
N GLY A 618 12.93 -44.15 -6.95
CA GLY A 618 13.17 -45.15 -7.98
C GLY A 618 13.96 -46.32 -7.40
N THR A 619 13.89 -47.49 -8.05
CA THR A 619 14.58 -48.72 -7.63
C THR A 619 16.11 -48.65 -7.66
N SER A 620 16.67 -47.52 -8.12
CA SER A 620 18.09 -47.20 -8.12
C SER A 620 18.34 -45.97 -7.27
N ALA A 621 19.09 -46.14 -6.18
CA ALA A 621 19.50 -45.03 -5.35
C ALA A 621 20.64 -44.28 -6.07
N ASN A 622 20.31 -43.14 -6.70
CA ASN A 622 21.15 -42.46 -7.68
C ASN A 622 21.88 -41.26 -7.07
N ALA A 623 23.08 -41.50 -6.55
CA ALA A 623 24.08 -40.45 -6.40
C ALA A 623 24.87 -40.29 -7.69
N PHE A 624 24.80 -39.11 -8.31
CA PHE A 624 25.68 -38.70 -9.41
C PHE A 624 26.80 -37.80 -8.89
N THR A 625 27.97 -37.88 -9.51
CA THR A 625 29.12 -36.97 -9.29
C THR A 625 29.23 -35.93 -10.40
N THR A 626 28.64 -36.19 -11.56
CA THR A 626 28.43 -35.24 -12.65
C THR A 626 27.14 -35.58 -13.38
N ALA A 627 26.47 -34.61 -14.00
CA ALA A 627 25.40 -34.90 -14.93
C ALA A 627 25.34 -33.86 -16.06
N SER A 628 24.67 -34.23 -17.14
CA SER A 628 24.36 -33.41 -18.30
C SER A 628 22.92 -33.68 -18.69
N ALA A 629 22.18 -32.68 -19.19
CA ALA A 629 20.77 -32.82 -19.51
C ALA A 629 20.49 -32.41 -20.96
N SER A 630 19.48 -33.03 -21.58
CA SER A 630 18.85 -32.47 -22.77
C SER A 630 18.30 -31.09 -22.43
N ARG A 631 18.20 -30.23 -23.44
CA ARG A 631 17.91 -28.80 -23.26
C ARG A 631 16.62 -28.56 -22.47
N ASP A 632 15.60 -29.35 -22.75
CA ASP A 632 14.29 -29.33 -22.09
C ASP A 632 14.27 -29.89 -20.66
N GLY A 633 15.31 -30.63 -20.26
CA GLY A 633 15.33 -31.37 -18.99
C GLY A 633 14.54 -32.68 -19.01
N PHE A 634 14.16 -33.22 -20.17
CA PHE A 634 13.47 -34.51 -20.27
C PHE A 634 14.39 -35.73 -20.24
N ARG A 635 15.69 -35.59 -20.54
CA ARG A 635 16.70 -36.66 -20.43
C ARG A 635 17.91 -36.18 -19.63
N TRP A 636 18.34 -36.99 -18.67
CA TRP A 636 19.50 -36.71 -17.81
C TRP A 636 20.55 -37.81 -17.95
N LEU A 637 21.70 -37.47 -18.51
CA LEU A 637 22.90 -38.31 -18.46
C LEU A 637 23.57 -38.11 -17.11
N GLN A 638 23.43 -39.08 -16.22
CA GLN A 638 24.08 -39.05 -14.91
C GLN A 638 25.34 -39.92 -14.91
N GLY A 639 26.43 -39.33 -14.44
CA GLY A 639 27.72 -39.97 -14.26
C GLY A 639 28.03 -40.23 -12.79
N LYS A 640 28.44 -41.45 -12.46
CA LYS A 640 28.91 -41.86 -11.13
C LYS A 640 30.36 -42.33 -11.19
N ALA A 641 31.22 -41.72 -10.39
CA ALA A 641 32.59 -42.17 -10.18
C ALA A 641 32.64 -43.52 -9.43
N LEU A 642 33.43 -44.46 -9.94
CA LEU A 642 33.74 -45.75 -9.35
C LEU A 642 35.26 -45.97 -9.42
N GLY A 643 35.99 -45.44 -8.43
CA GLY A 643 37.45 -45.35 -8.50
C GLY A 643 37.89 -44.43 -9.64
N ASN A 644 38.79 -44.91 -10.50
CA ASN A 644 39.35 -44.16 -11.62
C ASN A 644 38.47 -44.19 -12.89
N ALA A 645 37.21 -44.59 -12.79
CA ALA A 645 36.30 -44.78 -13.92
C ALA A 645 34.95 -44.10 -13.67
N MET A 646 34.39 -43.48 -14.70
CA MET A 646 33.00 -43.05 -14.70
C MET A 646 32.08 -44.17 -15.21
N THR A 647 30.89 -44.29 -14.64
CA THR A 647 29.78 -45.03 -15.24
C THR A 647 28.64 -44.07 -15.53
N PHE A 648 28.01 -44.26 -16.70
CA PHE A 648 26.97 -43.35 -17.20
C PHE A 648 25.67 -44.11 -17.47
N ASN A 649 24.56 -43.50 -17.08
CA ASN A 649 23.20 -43.98 -17.35
C ASN A 649 22.34 -42.78 -17.79
N VAL A 650 21.28 -43.02 -18.57
CA VAL A 650 20.30 -41.99 -18.94
C VAL A 650 19.01 -42.22 -18.18
N TYR A 651 18.48 -41.15 -17.59
CA TYR A 651 17.22 -41.09 -16.88
C TYR A 651 16.26 -40.13 -17.58
N ASP A 652 14.97 -40.24 -17.32
CA ASP A 652 13.97 -39.23 -17.73
C ASP A 652 13.78 -38.17 -16.63
N ALA A 653 12.90 -37.20 -16.87
CA ALA A 653 12.56 -36.15 -15.88
C ALA A 653 11.96 -36.66 -14.55
N VAL A 654 11.63 -37.95 -14.44
CA VAL A 654 11.09 -38.57 -13.21
C VAL A 654 12.02 -39.65 -12.65
N GLU A 655 13.29 -39.66 -13.05
CA GLU A 655 14.35 -40.61 -12.62
C GLU A 655 14.08 -42.08 -12.97
N THR A 656 13.22 -42.35 -13.96
CA THR A 656 13.13 -43.71 -14.50
C THR A 656 14.35 -43.96 -15.37
N LEU A 657 15.09 -45.02 -15.07
CA LEU A 657 16.26 -45.45 -15.85
C LEU A 657 15.85 -45.82 -17.28
N GLN A 658 16.20 -44.96 -18.24
CA GLN A 658 15.90 -45.13 -19.67
C GLN A 658 16.92 -46.02 -20.38
N GLY A 659 18.10 -46.22 -19.78
CA GLY A 659 19.13 -47.09 -20.34
C GLY A 659 20.54 -46.83 -19.80
N ALA A 660 21.43 -47.76 -20.13
CA ALA A 660 22.81 -47.77 -19.70
C ALA A 660 23.76 -47.33 -20.82
N VAL A 661 24.71 -46.45 -20.52
CA VAL A 661 25.81 -46.13 -21.44
C VAL A 661 26.98 -47.04 -21.09
N ARG A 662 27.38 -47.91 -22.01
CA ARG A 662 28.39 -48.97 -21.79
C ARG A 662 29.42 -48.95 -22.91
N LEU A 663 30.68 -48.73 -22.54
CA LEU A 663 31.81 -48.74 -23.47
C LEU A 663 32.20 -50.17 -23.87
N PRO A 664 32.91 -50.35 -25.00
CA PRO A 664 33.55 -51.62 -25.33
C PRO A 664 34.57 -52.04 -24.26
N ALA A 665 34.82 -53.35 -24.14
CA ALA A 665 35.79 -53.87 -23.20
C ALA A 665 37.20 -53.25 -23.41
N GLY A 666 37.89 -52.95 -22.30
CA GLY A 666 39.21 -52.29 -22.32
C GLY A 666 39.17 -50.77 -22.40
N TRP A 667 37.98 -50.14 -22.40
CA TRP A 667 37.82 -48.68 -22.38
C TRP A 667 37.21 -48.20 -21.06
N THR A 668 37.76 -47.11 -20.54
CA THR A 668 37.33 -46.42 -19.33
C THR A 668 36.70 -45.08 -19.71
N ALA A 669 35.50 -44.79 -19.20
CA ALA A 669 34.88 -43.48 -19.41
C ALA A 669 35.49 -42.44 -18.47
N VAL A 670 35.82 -41.28 -19.01
CA VAL A 670 36.45 -40.17 -18.28
C VAL A 670 35.48 -38.99 -18.15
N ALA A 671 34.77 -38.64 -19.22
CA ALA A 671 33.77 -37.58 -19.24
C ALA A 671 32.65 -37.91 -20.23
N GLY A 672 31.48 -37.29 -20.08
CA GLY A 672 30.37 -37.48 -21.01
C GLY A 672 29.34 -36.35 -20.95
N VAL A 673 28.67 -36.12 -22.08
CA VAL A 673 27.68 -35.07 -22.28
C VAL A 673 26.54 -35.60 -23.15
N ILE A 674 25.30 -35.17 -22.89
CA ILE A 674 24.15 -35.42 -23.76
C ILE A 674 23.88 -34.18 -24.62
N ASN A 675 23.44 -34.37 -25.85
CA ASN A 675 23.19 -33.26 -26.77
C ASN A 675 21.83 -32.57 -26.49
N SER A 676 21.58 -31.41 -27.10
CA SER A 676 20.44 -30.55 -26.75
C SER A 676 19.07 -31.24 -26.92
N ASP A 677 18.90 -32.12 -27.91
CA ASP A 677 17.65 -32.85 -28.14
C ASP A 677 17.56 -34.22 -27.43
N GLY A 678 18.61 -34.61 -26.69
CA GLY A 678 18.67 -35.86 -25.96
C GLY A 678 18.84 -37.12 -26.81
N SER A 679 18.95 -37.01 -28.14
CA SER A 679 19.06 -38.16 -29.06
C SER A 679 20.43 -38.83 -29.09
N ARG A 680 21.48 -38.14 -28.59
CA ARG A 680 22.86 -38.64 -28.56
C ARG A 680 23.57 -38.35 -27.25
N VAL A 681 24.31 -39.34 -26.77
CA VAL A 681 25.31 -39.20 -25.71
C VAL A 681 26.70 -39.35 -26.30
N TYR A 682 27.60 -38.45 -25.94
CA TYR A 682 29.03 -38.48 -26.27
C TYR A 682 29.82 -38.83 -25.01
N VAL A 683 30.74 -39.80 -25.09
CA VAL A 683 31.60 -40.20 -23.96
C VAL A 683 33.06 -40.17 -24.39
N TYR A 684 33.84 -39.26 -23.80
CA TYR A 684 35.30 -39.28 -23.89
C TYR A 684 35.85 -40.43 -23.04
N ALA A 685 36.60 -41.32 -23.69
CA ALA A 685 37.06 -42.57 -23.12
C ALA A 685 38.53 -42.88 -23.49
N THR A 686 39.20 -43.62 -22.62
CA THR A 686 40.61 -43.97 -22.74
C THR A 686 40.85 -45.48 -22.56
N SER A 687 41.95 -46.00 -23.12
CA SER A 687 42.34 -47.41 -23.04
C SER A 687 43.81 -47.56 -22.62
N GLY A 688 44.10 -47.16 -21.38
CA GLY A 688 45.47 -47.10 -20.86
C GLY A 688 46.35 -46.14 -21.69
N PRO A 689 47.52 -46.58 -22.21
CA PRO A 689 48.39 -45.73 -23.03
C PRO A 689 47.86 -45.48 -24.45
N GLY A 690 46.75 -46.12 -24.85
CA GLY A 690 46.15 -45.92 -26.17
C GLY A 690 45.63 -44.49 -26.39
N ALA A 691 45.56 -44.09 -27.66
CA ALA A 691 44.95 -42.83 -28.07
C ALA A 691 43.45 -42.78 -27.66
N PRO A 692 42.97 -41.64 -27.11
CA PRO A 692 41.61 -41.52 -26.64
C PRO A 692 40.58 -41.50 -27.78
N ARG A 693 39.31 -41.69 -27.43
CA ARG A 693 38.20 -41.65 -28.39
C ARG A 693 36.95 -41.06 -27.75
N ILE A 694 36.06 -40.52 -28.58
CA ILE A 694 34.69 -40.18 -28.17
C ILE A 694 33.76 -41.24 -28.74
N TYR A 695 33.08 -41.99 -27.88
CA TYR A 695 32.02 -42.91 -28.29
C TYR A 695 30.69 -42.18 -28.38
N VAL A 696 29.91 -42.46 -29.42
CA VAL A 696 28.60 -41.83 -29.67
C VAL A 696 27.51 -42.88 -29.56
N PHE A 697 26.55 -42.66 -28.65
CA PHE A 697 25.45 -43.56 -28.36
C PHE A 697 24.13 -43.00 -28.91
N ASN A 698 23.25 -43.87 -29.40
CA ASN A 698 21.88 -43.51 -29.76
C ASN A 698 20.99 -43.56 -28.50
N THR A 699 20.52 -42.41 -28.06
CA THR A 699 19.63 -42.25 -26.90
C THR A 699 18.26 -41.68 -27.28
N ALA A 700 17.94 -41.61 -28.58
CA ALA A 700 16.68 -41.06 -29.09
C ALA A 700 15.43 -41.77 -28.53
N ASN A 701 15.52 -43.09 -28.34
CA ASN A 701 14.47 -43.93 -27.76
C ASN A 701 15.01 -44.58 -26.48
N PRO A 702 14.18 -44.80 -25.43
CA PRO A 702 14.58 -45.60 -24.29
C PRO A 702 14.86 -47.06 -24.69
N VAL A 703 15.69 -47.73 -23.88
CA VAL A 703 15.91 -49.18 -23.91
C VAL A 703 15.39 -49.77 -22.61
N ALA A 704 15.32 -51.10 -22.50
CA ALA A 704 14.92 -51.75 -21.25
C ALA A 704 15.85 -51.32 -20.09
N ALA A 705 15.32 -51.18 -18.87
CA ALA A 705 16.08 -50.71 -17.72
C ALA A 705 17.37 -51.54 -17.52
N GLY A 706 18.53 -50.87 -17.50
CA GLY A 706 19.84 -51.50 -17.40
C GLY A 706 20.43 -52.05 -18.71
N ALA A 707 19.66 -52.13 -19.80
CA ALA A 707 20.17 -52.51 -21.12
C ALA A 707 21.04 -51.39 -21.72
N ALA A 708 22.06 -51.79 -22.50
CA ALA A 708 23.01 -50.85 -23.09
C ALA A 708 22.43 -50.13 -24.32
N TYR A 709 22.65 -48.83 -24.43
CA TYR A 709 22.34 -48.07 -25.64
C TYR A 709 23.24 -48.50 -26.82
N PRO A 710 22.71 -48.53 -28.06
CA PRO A 710 23.50 -48.80 -29.25
C PRO A 710 24.58 -47.75 -29.48
N ILE A 711 25.81 -48.18 -29.78
CA ILE A 711 26.88 -47.30 -30.24
C ILE A 711 26.66 -47.01 -31.74
N LEU A 712 26.48 -45.74 -32.10
CA LEU A 712 26.39 -45.26 -33.48
C LEU A 712 27.76 -45.24 -34.17
N GLY A 713 28.82 -44.95 -33.41
CA GLY A 713 30.19 -44.90 -33.91
C GLY A 713 31.14 -44.26 -32.92
N GLN A 714 32.29 -43.84 -33.40
CA GLN A 714 33.33 -43.17 -32.62
C GLN A 714 33.93 -41.98 -33.39
N VAL A 715 34.41 -40.97 -32.66
CA VAL A 715 35.27 -39.90 -33.16
C VAL A 715 36.70 -40.17 -32.65
N PRO A 716 37.70 -40.32 -33.52
CA PRO A 716 39.09 -40.46 -33.08
C PRO A 716 39.60 -39.15 -32.50
N VAL A 717 40.45 -39.23 -31.48
CA VAL A 717 41.08 -38.08 -30.84
C VAL A 717 42.58 -38.36 -30.73
N THR A 718 43.43 -37.46 -31.22
CA THR A 718 44.90 -37.64 -31.20
C THR A 718 45.49 -37.29 -29.84
N ASP A 719 45.00 -36.22 -29.23
CA ASP A 719 45.55 -35.63 -28.01
C ASP A 719 44.72 -36.01 -26.78
N ARG A 720 45.37 -36.12 -25.62
CA ARG A 720 44.71 -36.46 -24.36
C ARG A 720 44.35 -35.21 -23.57
N ALA A 721 43.11 -35.12 -23.11
CA ALA A 721 42.71 -34.12 -22.11
C ALA A 721 43.27 -34.47 -20.72
N ASP A 722 43.27 -35.77 -20.40
CA ASP A 722 43.63 -36.37 -19.11
C ASP A 722 45.05 -36.97 -19.09
N CYS A 723 45.70 -36.92 -17.93
CA CYS A 723 46.95 -37.60 -17.67
C CYS A 723 46.86 -39.14 -17.74
N THR A 724 47.95 -39.77 -18.17
CA THR A 724 48.19 -41.21 -18.04
C THR A 724 49.13 -41.50 -16.88
N GLY A 725 48.67 -42.21 -15.85
CA GLY A 725 49.56 -42.75 -14.82
C GLY A 725 48.86 -43.35 -13.62
N THR A 726 49.61 -44.13 -12.85
CA THR A 726 49.38 -44.27 -11.40
C THR A 726 49.71 -42.93 -10.71
N PHE A 727 49.11 -42.68 -9.55
CA PHE A 727 49.09 -41.41 -8.78
C PHE A 727 50.46 -40.83 -8.32
N SER A 728 51.59 -41.21 -8.91
CA SER A 728 52.95 -40.81 -8.50
C SER A 728 53.38 -39.41 -8.95
N LEU A 729 52.63 -38.75 -9.85
CA LEU A 729 52.85 -37.33 -10.18
C LEU A 729 51.89 -36.45 -9.35
N PRO A 730 52.38 -35.48 -8.55
CA PRO A 730 51.55 -34.58 -7.75
C PRO A 730 50.51 -33.75 -8.52
N SER A 731 50.63 -33.69 -9.86
CA SER A 731 49.72 -32.96 -10.75
C SER A 731 48.64 -33.82 -11.42
N CYS A 732 48.65 -35.14 -11.25
CA CYS A 732 47.71 -36.07 -11.87
C CYS A 732 46.76 -36.66 -10.82
N VAL A 733 45.67 -35.95 -10.55
CA VAL A 733 44.67 -36.33 -9.56
C VAL A 733 43.39 -36.80 -10.25
N ASN A 734 43.03 -38.07 -10.03
CA ASN A 734 41.75 -38.71 -10.40
C ASN A 734 41.44 -38.96 -11.89
N ASN A 735 42.33 -38.69 -12.85
CA ASN A 735 42.12 -38.94 -14.30
C ASN A 735 40.80 -38.37 -14.86
N THR A 736 40.32 -37.24 -14.32
CA THR A 736 39.04 -36.64 -14.71
C THR A 736 39.23 -35.52 -15.73
N ALA A 737 38.37 -35.49 -16.75
CA ALA A 737 38.12 -34.32 -17.59
C ALA A 737 36.69 -33.80 -17.36
N GLN A 738 36.45 -32.55 -17.71
CA GLN A 738 35.10 -31.99 -17.84
C GLN A 738 34.73 -31.93 -19.32
N MET A 739 33.45 -32.08 -19.65
CA MET A 739 32.98 -32.12 -21.04
C MET A 739 31.68 -31.34 -21.19
N VAL A 740 31.67 -30.40 -22.14
CA VAL A 740 30.47 -29.64 -22.53
C VAL A 740 30.32 -29.66 -24.05
N ILE A 741 29.13 -29.33 -24.54
CA ILE A 741 28.80 -29.25 -25.97
C ILE A 741 28.38 -27.81 -26.30
N SER A 742 28.68 -27.35 -27.51
CA SER A 742 28.21 -26.05 -28.00
C SER A 742 26.67 -26.03 -28.13
N HIS A 743 26.06 -24.85 -27.99
CA HIS A 743 24.60 -24.66 -28.05
C HIS A 743 23.95 -25.15 -29.36
N ASP A 744 24.72 -25.30 -30.45
CA ASP A 744 24.27 -25.80 -31.75
C ASP A 744 24.50 -27.32 -31.95
N ASP A 745 25.01 -28.03 -30.93
CA ASP A 745 25.46 -29.43 -30.93
C ASP A 745 26.66 -29.76 -31.86
N ASN A 746 27.31 -28.78 -32.49
CA ASN A 746 28.32 -29.05 -33.52
C ASN A 746 29.76 -29.23 -32.99
N THR A 747 30.05 -28.83 -31.75
CA THR A 747 31.41 -28.90 -31.17
C THR A 747 31.39 -29.41 -29.74
N LEU A 748 32.28 -30.35 -29.43
CA LEU A 748 32.54 -30.86 -28.08
C LEU A 748 33.80 -30.19 -27.52
N PHE A 749 33.72 -29.73 -26.28
CA PHE A 749 34.84 -29.17 -25.53
C PHE A 749 35.17 -30.10 -24.38
N ILE A 750 36.41 -30.60 -24.32
CA ILE A 750 36.87 -31.52 -23.29
C ILE A 750 38.07 -30.89 -22.58
N MET A 751 37.92 -30.57 -21.31
CA MET A 751 38.91 -29.83 -20.52
C MET A 751 39.48 -30.73 -19.43
N GLY A 752 40.78 -31.03 -19.49
CA GLY A 752 41.49 -31.80 -18.46
C GLY A 752 42.80 -31.14 -18.02
N ASP A 753 43.65 -31.89 -17.32
CA ASP A 753 44.91 -31.41 -16.76
C ASP A 753 46.05 -31.24 -17.78
N ARG A 754 45.86 -31.78 -19.00
CA ARG A 754 46.85 -31.75 -20.09
C ARG A 754 46.46 -30.90 -21.27
N ASN A 755 45.22 -31.00 -21.71
CA ASN A 755 44.70 -30.19 -22.80
C ASN A 755 43.23 -29.79 -22.59
N LEU A 756 42.89 -28.64 -23.16
CA LEU A 756 41.57 -28.37 -23.72
C LEU A 756 41.56 -28.96 -25.14
N LEU A 757 40.65 -29.89 -25.40
CA LEU A 757 40.37 -30.41 -26.73
C LEU A 757 39.12 -29.74 -27.28
N VAL A 758 39.23 -29.20 -28.49
CA VAL A 758 38.11 -28.69 -29.28
C VAL A 758 37.86 -29.70 -30.39
N VAL A 759 36.71 -30.39 -30.36
CA VAL A 759 36.44 -31.53 -31.23
C VAL A 759 35.12 -31.31 -32.00
N PRO A 760 35.15 -31.13 -33.33
CA PRO A 760 33.93 -31.06 -34.12
C PRO A 760 33.15 -32.37 -34.04
N VAL A 761 31.82 -32.28 -33.97
CA VAL A 761 30.90 -33.41 -34.13
C VAL A 761 30.74 -33.66 -35.63
N PRO A 762 31.28 -34.75 -36.20
CA PRO A 762 31.22 -34.97 -37.63
C PRO A 762 29.82 -35.43 -38.05
N GLY A 763 29.37 -34.99 -39.24
CA GLY A 763 28.10 -35.44 -39.82
C GLY A 763 28.06 -36.95 -40.10
N THR A 764 29.23 -37.57 -40.31
CA THR A 764 29.41 -39.02 -40.46
C THR A 764 30.36 -39.55 -39.38
N LEU A 765 29.93 -40.59 -38.65
CA LEU A 765 30.74 -41.21 -37.60
C LEU A 765 31.60 -42.33 -38.17
N SER A 766 32.82 -42.50 -37.64
CA SER A 766 33.61 -43.69 -37.95
C SER A 766 32.93 -44.93 -37.35
N PRO A 767 32.87 -46.08 -38.05
CA PRO A 767 32.34 -47.31 -37.48
C PRO A 767 33.02 -47.64 -36.16
N ALA A 768 32.23 -47.90 -35.12
CA ALA A 768 32.77 -48.54 -33.93
C ALA A 768 33.31 -49.90 -34.36
N LEU A 769 34.58 -50.19 -34.04
CA LEU A 769 35.20 -51.49 -34.31
C LEU A 769 34.32 -52.56 -33.67
N ARG A 770 33.59 -53.32 -34.49
CA ARG A 770 32.75 -54.43 -34.01
C ARG A 770 33.65 -55.35 -33.20
N MET A 771 33.23 -55.67 -31.97
CA MET A 771 33.93 -56.68 -31.18
C MET A 771 33.87 -57.99 -31.97
N GLY A 772 35.00 -58.36 -32.58
CA GLY A 772 35.17 -59.68 -33.16
C GLY A 772 35.05 -60.68 -32.03
N GLY A 773 33.90 -61.34 -31.93
CA GLY A 773 33.68 -62.38 -30.94
C GLY A 773 34.71 -63.48 -31.15
N LYS A 774 35.73 -63.52 -30.30
CA LYS A 774 36.61 -64.69 -30.17
C LYS A 774 35.76 -65.79 -29.54
N GLY A 775 35.10 -66.57 -30.38
CA GLY A 775 34.50 -67.82 -29.96
C GLY A 775 35.60 -68.80 -29.54
N LYS A 776 35.71 -69.03 -28.24
CA LYS A 776 35.99 -70.34 -27.61
C LYS A 776 35.24 -70.38 -26.28
#